data_AF-A0A3N5RRI1-F1
#
_entry.id   AF-A0A3N5RRI1-F1
#
_cell.length_a   1.000
_cell.length_b   1.000
_cell.length_c   1.000
_cell.angle_alpha   90.00
_cell.angle_beta   90.00
_cell.angle_gamma   90.00
#
_symmetry.space_group_name_H-M   'P 1'
#
loop_
_entity.id
_entity.type
_entity.pdbx_description
1 polymer ?
#
loop_
_entity_poly.entity_id
_entity_poly.type
_entity_poly.pdbx_seq_one_letter_code
_entity_poly.pdbx_strand_id
1 'polypeptide(L)'
;MPATENVWRSLPVMHRVFAVSSLALLGATLLMFRSDYADEWRKIQSVNYKLQTRLIDTDLAQLTDAQFADKNSQLEANLASATQLVADRKQELESATADASKVDGEFQKLSQEVRFKRAERDVRRAAYDLAVRDQLPVAQTRPLREQFVEAQALVDDLEAKLQELEGRFAGVLARKAQLTKERDAAATDLKKHRFDRDRLVAAREKIAPTGAMAFKRWLMELPVVEGFNGPLKINQIWLPKLEINYGGMTNVARFDRCTTCHLNIDRVGAGNVPTFPHDPQGISPSNADDYLSGKLKRVREDGSVVGYAHPYSTHPRPDLYLTSASPHSLQKFGCTGCHEGCGSGTSFQNASHSPNSPDVAQSWAKKYGYAANHYWEYPMFPKRLAEAACLKCHHNVVELGTNPKFGATAPKLVEGYQLISEYGCFGCHEINGYNAGKPIGPDLRLEPQTPEEADRIAGDPTAVAGSMRKVGPGLRHFAAKATRGWAEGWVRNPKEFRPATKMPQFFHLTNLKDGAARMLQPVEIAGIVEYLLAKSQPLEIDEWAADYEPSAERGRVLFAQRGCLACHSHEEFPGSKADFGPDLTQVHKKIPSAKWLYSWVRNPARHSERTRMPNLYLEPEVVQGTTVDPAADIAAWLLAKGAEEYPETKLSVFLGADLDKRFSAESARRLKLAELRGVRVTAVVPQSPAARATAVTAFSNEIIRKGKDDLVVDKPGLQPDDVILTWNGDPVSAPADVEQRLAGSTEGTEVELSIWREGVERRVRVSLAKPITALARMNLAKV
;
A
#
# COMPACT_ATOMS: atom_id res chain seq x y z
N MET A 1 -82.02 19.12 -17.47
CA MET A 1 -81.21 19.85 -16.47
C MET A 1 -79.79 19.90 -17.01
N PRO A 2 -79.20 21.07 -17.26
CA PRO A 2 -77.81 21.14 -17.73
C PRO A 2 -76.92 20.62 -16.60
N ALA A 3 -75.96 19.76 -16.92
CA ALA A 3 -74.97 19.29 -15.97
C ALA A 3 -74.22 20.52 -15.43
N THR A 4 -74.41 20.83 -14.15
CA THR A 4 -73.57 21.81 -13.48
C THR A 4 -72.20 21.18 -13.35
N GLU A 5 -71.26 21.62 -14.19
CA GLU A 5 -69.82 21.33 -14.13
C GLU A 5 -69.22 21.93 -12.84
N ASN A 6 -69.73 21.52 -11.69
CA ASN A 6 -69.19 21.86 -10.38
C ASN A 6 -68.10 20.83 -10.07
N VAL A 7 -66.89 21.13 -10.53
CA VAL A 7 -65.68 20.47 -10.06
C VAL A 7 -65.59 20.55 -8.52
N TRP A 8 -65.24 19.43 -7.88
CA TRP A 8 -65.12 19.30 -6.41
C TRP A 8 -64.23 20.41 -5.78
N ARG A 9 -63.22 20.89 -6.52
CA ARG A 9 -62.30 21.95 -6.08
C ARG A 9 -62.33 23.10 -7.08
N SER A 10 -62.14 24.33 -6.59
CA SER A 10 -62.11 25.52 -7.43
C SER A 10 -60.95 25.44 -8.44
N LEU A 11 -61.28 25.48 -9.75
CA LEU A 11 -60.28 25.47 -10.84
C LEU A 11 -59.25 26.60 -10.70
N PRO A 12 -59.61 27.86 -10.35
CA PRO A 12 -58.62 28.92 -10.16
C PRO A 12 -57.63 28.63 -9.02
N VAL A 13 -58.10 28.00 -7.93
CA VAL A 13 -57.22 27.62 -6.82
C VAL A 13 -56.30 26.47 -7.24
N MET A 14 -56.81 25.45 -7.94
CA MET A 14 -55.98 24.37 -8.47
C MET A 14 -54.92 24.88 -9.45
N HIS A 15 -55.26 25.79 -10.36
CA HIS A 15 -54.28 26.39 -11.29
C HIS A 15 -53.19 27.16 -10.55
N ARG A 16 -53.53 27.93 -9.50
CA ARG A 16 -52.54 28.63 -8.66
C ARG A 16 -51.63 27.66 -7.92
N VAL A 17 -52.20 26.61 -7.31
CA VAL A 17 -51.42 25.59 -6.60
C VAL A 17 -50.50 24.85 -7.55
N PHE A 18 -50.98 24.46 -8.74
CA PHE A 18 -50.16 23.82 -9.77
C PHE A 18 -49.04 24.72 -10.29
N ALA A 19 -49.33 26.01 -10.52
CA ALA A 19 -48.31 26.97 -10.94
C ALA A 19 -47.23 27.16 -9.86
N VAL A 20 -47.64 27.30 -8.59
CA VAL A 20 -46.70 27.44 -7.46
C VAL A 20 -45.90 26.15 -7.25
N SER A 21 -46.51 24.97 -7.31
CA SER A 21 -45.79 23.70 -7.16
C SER A 21 -44.84 23.44 -8.32
N SER A 22 -45.20 23.83 -9.54
CA SER A 22 -44.31 23.74 -10.71
C SER A 22 -43.11 24.68 -10.58
N LEU A 23 -43.30 25.91 -10.10
CA LEU A 23 -42.21 26.83 -9.82
C LEU A 23 -41.32 26.33 -8.67
N ALA A 24 -41.89 25.76 -7.62
CA ALA A 24 -41.15 25.15 -6.53
C ALA A 24 -40.32 23.94 -6.99
N LEU A 25 -40.91 23.07 -7.82
CA LEU A 25 -40.21 21.93 -8.42
C LEU A 25 -39.08 22.39 -9.35
N LEU A 26 -39.32 23.42 -10.17
CA LEU A 26 -38.28 24.02 -11.01
C LEU A 26 -37.14 24.59 -10.16
N GLY A 27 -37.47 25.34 -9.11
CA GLY A 27 -36.48 25.86 -8.16
C GLY A 27 -35.66 24.75 -7.51
N ALA A 28 -36.31 23.70 -7.02
CA ALA A 28 -35.65 22.53 -6.44
C ALA A 28 -34.76 21.80 -7.45
N THR A 29 -35.21 21.65 -8.69
CA THR A 29 -34.45 21.03 -9.78
C THR A 29 -33.20 21.85 -10.13
N LEU A 30 -33.32 23.19 -10.18
CA LEU A 30 -32.18 24.07 -10.41
C LEU A 30 -31.18 24.03 -9.24
N LEU A 31 -31.67 23.92 -8.00
CA LEU A 31 -30.81 23.74 -6.82
C LEU A 31 -30.09 22.39 -6.84
N MET A 32 -30.77 21.32 -7.24
CA MET A 32 -30.18 19.98 -7.41
C MET A 32 -29.08 20.03 -8.48
N PHE A 33 -29.35 20.59 -9.66
CA PHE A 33 -28.34 20.74 -10.71
C PHE A 33 -27.16 21.60 -10.26
N ARG A 34 -27.41 22.68 -9.52
CA ARG A 34 -26.33 23.51 -8.95
C ARG A 34 -25.49 22.71 -7.94
N SER A 35 -26.12 21.88 -7.12
CA SER A 35 -25.45 21.04 -6.12
C SER A 35 -24.57 19.99 -6.80
N ASP A 36 -25.11 19.26 -7.78
CA ASP A 36 -24.37 18.25 -8.55
C ASP A 36 -23.24 18.89 -9.37
N TYR A 37 -23.44 20.10 -9.88
CA TYR A 37 -22.41 20.83 -10.60
C TYR A 37 -21.27 21.32 -9.68
N ALA A 38 -21.52 21.47 -8.37
CA ALA A 38 -20.56 22.00 -7.41
C ALA A 38 -19.59 20.96 -6.83
N ASP A 39 -19.46 19.79 -7.48
CA ASP A 39 -18.53 18.73 -7.12
C ASP A 39 -17.09 19.22 -6.87
N GLU A 40 -16.47 18.75 -5.77
CA GLU A 40 -15.14 19.18 -5.31
C GLU A 40 -14.03 19.02 -6.38
N TRP A 41 -14.06 17.90 -7.11
CA TRP A 41 -13.02 17.57 -8.08
C TRP A 41 -12.94 18.58 -9.24
N ARG A 42 -14.06 19.22 -9.59
CA ARG A 42 -14.12 20.18 -10.70
C ARG A 42 -13.27 21.42 -10.41
N LYS A 43 -13.37 21.94 -9.19
CA LYS A 43 -12.55 23.07 -8.73
C LYS A 43 -11.06 22.71 -8.77
N ILE A 44 -10.72 21.50 -8.30
CA ILE A 44 -9.35 20.99 -8.33
C ILE A 44 -8.82 20.94 -9.76
N GLN A 45 -9.57 20.36 -10.71
CA GLN A 45 -9.14 20.29 -12.11
C GLN A 45 -9.00 21.67 -12.76
N SER A 46 -9.96 22.56 -12.54
CA SER A 46 -9.92 23.92 -13.09
C SER A 46 -8.68 24.69 -12.62
N VAL A 47 -8.38 24.65 -11.32
CA VAL A 47 -7.17 25.26 -10.75
C VAL A 47 -5.92 24.59 -11.31
N ASN A 48 -5.89 23.27 -11.43
CA ASN A 48 -4.76 22.55 -11.97
C ASN A 48 -4.45 22.94 -13.43
N TYR A 49 -5.47 23.09 -14.26
CA TYR A 49 -5.32 23.56 -15.64
C TYR A 49 -4.71 24.97 -15.69
N LYS A 50 -5.13 25.88 -14.81
CA LYS A 50 -4.51 27.22 -14.71
C LYS A 50 -3.04 27.13 -14.28
N LEU A 51 -2.70 26.25 -13.33
CA LEU A 51 -1.32 26.02 -12.90
C LEU A 51 -0.46 25.47 -14.04
N GLN A 52 -0.98 24.52 -14.82
CA GLN A 52 -0.30 23.97 -16.00
C GLN A 52 -0.10 25.03 -17.07
N THR A 53 -1.13 25.81 -17.40
CA THR A 53 -1.02 26.91 -18.38
C THR A 53 0.05 27.91 -17.97
N ARG A 54 0.09 28.33 -16.69
CA ARG A 54 1.13 29.26 -16.20
C ARG A 54 2.55 28.69 -16.34
N LEU A 55 2.72 27.40 -16.08
CA LEU A 55 4.03 26.74 -16.27
C LEU A 55 4.41 26.72 -17.76
N ILE A 56 3.49 26.30 -18.62
CA ILE A 56 3.70 26.29 -20.08
C ILE A 56 4.00 27.69 -20.61
N ASP A 57 3.30 28.72 -20.15
CA ASP A 57 3.54 30.12 -20.52
C ASP A 57 4.95 30.57 -20.09
N THR A 58 5.43 30.10 -18.93
CA THR A 58 6.79 30.38 -18.45
C THR A 58 7.84 29.70 -19.33
N ASP A 59 7.63 28.43 -19.69
CA ASP A 59 8.54 27.67 -20.55
C ASP A 59 8.54 28.22 -21.99
N LEU A 60 7.38 28.64 -22.49
CA LEU A 60 7.25 29.30 -23.80
C LEU A 60 8.00 30.63 -23.83
N ALA A 61 7.95 31.43 -22.76
CA ALA A 61 8.68 32.69 -22.71
C ALA A 61 10.21 32.50 -22.85
N GLN A 62 10.75 31.38 -22.38
CA GLN A 62 12.17 31.02 -22.58
C GLN A 62 12.46 30.57 -24.02
N LEU A 63 11.48 29.99 -24.70
CA LEU A 63 11.58 29.49 -26.08
C LEU A 63 11.10 30.50 -27.14
N THR A 64 10.89 31.75 -26.74
CA THR A 64 10.54 32.87 -27.63
C THR A 64 11.40 34.09 -27.35
N ASP A 65 12.58 33.89 -26.78
CA ASP A 65 13.54 34.96 -26.55
C ASP A 65 14.16 35.47 -27.87
N ALA A 66 14.93 36.56 -27.79
CA ALA A 66 15.56 37.16 -28.96
C ALA A 66 16.49 36.16 -29.69
N GLN A 67 17.22 35.33 -28.95
CA GLN A 67 18.13 34.33 -29.53
C GLN A 67 17.36 33.26 -30.32
N PHE A 68 16.24 32.79 -29.79
CA PHE A 68 15.37 31.84 -30.49
C PHE A 68 14.79 32.47 -31.75
N ALA A 69 14.32 33.72 -31.67
CA ALA A 69 13.75 34.45 -32.80
C ALA A 69 14.77 34.67 -33.93
N ASP A 70 15.99 35.07 -33.59
CA ASP A 70 17.08 35.27 -34.55
C ASP A 70 17.44 33.97 -35.26
N LYS A 71 17.65 32.88 -34.50
CA LYS A 71 17.95 31.56 -35.06
C LYS A 71 16.80 31.01 -35.90
N ASN A 72 15.57 31.26 -35.49
CA ASN A 72 14.37 30.87 -36.24
C ASN A 72 14.28 31.61 -37.58
N SER A 73 14.53 32.92 -37.59
CA SER A 73 14.58 33.74 -38.81
C SER A 73 15.69 33.28 -39.76
N GLN A 74 16.88 32.96 -39.22
CA GLN A 74 17.98 32.40 -39.99
C GLN A 74 17.61 31.05 -40.65
N LEU A 75 16.98 30.15 -39.91
CA LEU A 75 16.54 28.85 -40.45
C LEU A 75 15.42 28.99 -41.47
N GLU A 76 14.51 29.96 -41.31
CA GLU A 76 13.50 30.30 -42.32
C GLU A 76 14.14 30.84 -43.60
N ALA A 77 15.13 31.71 -43.49
CA ALA A 77 15.90 32.20 -44.64
C ALA A 77 16.63 31.05 -45.35
N ASN A 78 17.30 30.16 -44.60
CA ASN A 78 17.95 28.97 -45.17
C ASN A 78 16.96 28.06 -45.91
N LEU A 79 15.77 27.84 -45.35
CA LEU A 79 14.72 27.06 -46.00
C LEU A 79 14.19 27.76 -47.27
N ALA A 80 14.04 29.09 -47.25
CA ALA A 80 13.63 29.85 -48.42
C ALA A 80 14.66 29.74 -49.55
N SER A 81 15.96 29.93 -49.24
CA SER A 81 17.05 29.77 -50.21
C SER A 81 17.12 28.34 -50.77
N ALA A 82 17.02 27.33 -49.91
CA ALA A 82 17.03 25.93 -50.33
C ALA A 82 15.78 25.55 -51.16
N THR A 83 14.63 26.17 -50.88
CA THR A 83 13.41 26.00 -51.67
C THR A 83 13.56 26.63 -53.05
N GLN A 84 14.22 27.79 -53.13
CA GLN A 84 14.52 28.44 -54.41
C GLN A 84 15.46 27.57 -55.26
N LEU A 85 16.50 26.97 -54.68
CA LEU A 85 17.38 26.03 -55.38
C LEU A 85 16.64 24.82 -55.98
N VAL A 86 15.62 24.31 -55.27
CA VAL A 86 14.75 23.25 -55.79
C VAL A 86 13.85 23.78 -56.92
N ALA A 87 13.34 25.01 -56.80
CA ALA A 87 12.55 25.65 -57.85
C ALA A 87 13.35 25.90 -59.13
N ASP A 88 14.62 26.28 -59.01
CA ASP A 88 15.53 26.46 -60.15
C ASP A 88 15.81 25.12 -60.86
N ARG A 89 15.79 24.00 -60.12
CA ARG A 89 15.93 22.63 -60.64
C ARG A 89 14.59 21.95 -60.95
N LYS A 90 13.50 22.71 -61.08
CA LYS A 90 12.13 22.16 -61.25
C LYS A 90 12.03 21.13 -62.36
N GLN A 91 12.61 21.43 -63.52
CA GLN A 91 12.54 20.54 -64.69
C GLN A 91 13.26 19.20 -64.46
N GLU A 92 14.40 19.21 -63.75
CA GLU A 92 15.12 18.00 -63.38
C GLU A 92 14.34 17.16 -62.36
N LEU A 93 13.67 17.82 -61.41
CA LEU A 93 12.84 17.16 -60.40
C LEU A 93 11.57 16.53 -61.02
N GLU A 94 10.92 17.23 -61.96
CA GLU A 94 9.78 16.71 -62.71
C GLU A 94 10.19 15.49 -63.54
N SER A 95 11.33 15.56 -64.24
CA SER A 95 11.90 14.42 -64.97
C SER A 95 12.19 13.23 -64.04
N ALA A 96 12.92 13.44 -62.94
CA ALA A 96 13.24 12.38 -62.00
C ALA A 96 11.97 11.79 -61.33
N THR A 97 10.92 12.59 -61.15
CA THR A 97 9.64 12.12 -60.61
C THR A 97 8.86 11.29 -61.63
N ALA A 98 8.85 11.69 -62.90
CA ALA A 98 8.26 10.90 -63.98
C ALA A 98 9.01 9.56 -64.16
N ASP A 99 10.34 9.58 -64.13
CA ASP A 99 11.17 8.38 -64.19
C ASP A 99 10.89 7.44 -63.01
N ALA A 100 10.76 7.99 -61.79
CA ALA A 100 10.44 7.21 -60.61
C ALA A 100 9.07 6.53 -60.73
N SER A 101 8.06 7.27 -61.21
CA SER A 101 6.71 6.73 -61.42
C SER A 101 6.67 5.66 -62.49
N LYS A 102 7.47 5.79 -63.55
CA LYS A 102 7.57 4.80 -64.62
C LYS A 102 8.21 3.51 -64.12
N VAL A 103 9.37 3.61 -63.46
CA VAL A 103 10.10 2.44 -62.95
C VAL A 103 9.31 1.75 -61.83
N ASP A 104 8.60 2.50 -60.97
CA ASP A 104 7.68 1.91 -59.98
C ASP A 104 6.56 1.13 -60.68
N GLY A 105 5.94 1.68 -61.72
CA GLY A 105 4.92 0.97 -62.50
C GLY A 105 5.45 -0.34 -63.13
N GLU A 106 6.66 -0.31 -63.69
CA GLU A 106 7.35 -1.51 -64.22
C GLU A 106 7.64 -2.53 -63.11
N PHE A 107 8.11 -2.06 -61.95
CA PHE A 107 8.41 -2.90 -60.78
C PHE A 107 7.14 -3.54 -60.20
N GLN A 108 6.05 -2.80 -60.00
CA GLN A 108 4.79 -3.34 -59.49
C GLN A 108 4.22 -4.41 -60.41
N LYS A 109 4.24 -4.15 -61.73
CA LYS A 109 3.77 -5.11 -62.74
C LYS A 109 4.58 -6.41 -62.71
N LEU A 110 5.91 -6.32 -62.72
CA LEU A 110 6.78 -7.50 -62.70
C LEU A 110 6.71 -8.23 -61.33
N SER A 111 6.65 -7.50 -60.23
CA SER A 111 6.48 -8.06 -58.88
C SER A 111 5.19 -8.88 -58.78
N GLN A 112 4.10 -8.39 -59.36
CA GLN A 112 2.84 -9.14 -59.44
C GLN A 112 2.98 -10.40 -60.29
N GLU A 113 3.64 -10.32 -61.45
CA GLU A 113 3.89 -11.47 -62.34
C GLU A 113 4.74 -12.55 -61.65
N VAL A 114 5.83 -12.16 -60.97
CA VAL A 114 6.68 -13.06 -60.17
C VAL A 114 5.86 -13.78 -59.10
N ARG A 115 4.93 -13.10 -58.41
CA ARG A 115 4.06 -13.74 -57.41
C ARG A 115 3.19 -14.84 -58.02
N PHE A 116 2.61 -14.61 -59.19
CA PHE A 116 1.82 -15.63 -59.89
C PHE A 116 2.68 -16.81 -60.34
N LYS A 117 3.87 -16.55 -60.91
CA LYS A 117 4.78 -17.61 -61.34
C LYS A 117 5.37 -18.42 -60.19
N ARG A 118 5.64 -17.80 -59.03
CA ARG A 118 5.98 -18.50 -57.78
C ARG A 118 4.89 -19.48 -57.37
N ALA A 119 3.62 -19.05 -57.38
CA ALA A 119 2.51 -19.92 -57.04
C ALA A 119 2.39 -21.12 -58.00
N GLU A 120 2.52 -20.89 -59.31
CA GLU A 120 2.52 -21.99 -60.29
C GLU A 120 3.70 -22.97 -60.08
N ARG A 121 4.89 -22.45 -59.78
CA ARG A 121 6.10 -23.24 -59.45
C ARG A 121 5.87 -24.04 -58.18
N ASP A 122 5.26 -23.46 -57.15
CA ASP A 122 4.98 -24.14 -55.87
C ASP A 122 3.97 -25.29 -56.05
N VAL A 123 2.97 -25.13 -56.92
CA VAL A 123 2.05 -26.23 -57.30
C VAL A 123 2.81 -27.38 -57.97
N ARG A 124 3.68 -27.07 -58.94
CA ARG A 124 4.48 -28.10 -59.64
C ARG A 124 5.48 -28.79 -58.70
N ARG A 125 6.08 -28.04 -57.79
CA ARG A 125 6.94 -28.58 -56.72
C ARG A 125 6.16 -29.53 -55.82
N ALA A 126 4.99 -29.13 -55.32
CA ALA A 126 4.16 -29.96 -54.47
C ALA A 126 3.72 -31.25 -55.19
N ALA A 127 3.36 -31.18 -56.48
CA ALA A 127 3.01 -32.35 -57.28
C ALA A 127 4.19 -33.33 -57.40
N TYR A 128 5.41 -32.83 -57.63
CA TYR A 128 6.62 -33.64 -57.64
C TYR A 128 6.93 -34.24 -56.25
N ASP A 129 6.88 -33.44 -55.19
CA ASP A 129 7.17 -33.88 -53.81
C ASP A 129 6.18 -34.96 -53.34
N LEU A 130 4.89 -34.83 -53.70
CA LEU A 130 3.87 -35.86 -53.45
C LEU A 130 4.17 -37.16 -54.21
N ALA A 131 4.54 -37.07 -55.49
CA ALA A 131 4.89 -38.24 -56.30
C ALA A 131 6.14 -38.97 -55.77
N VAL A 132 7.11 -38.23 -55.21
CA VAL A 132 8.29 -38.78 -54.54
C VAL A 132 7.91 -39.45 -53.22
N ARG A 133 7.07 -38.79 -52.39
CA ARG A 133 6.56 -39.35 -51.12
C ARG A 133 5.82 -40.66 -51.33
N ASP A 134 4.99 -40.73 -52.37
CA ASP A 134 4.14 -41.88 -52.69
C ASP A 134 4.90 -42.98 -53.49
N GLN A 135 6.22 -42.85 -53.65
CA GLN A 135 7.12 -43.82 -54.29
C GLN A 135 6.70 -44.21 -55.72
N LEU A 136 6.16 -43.25 -56.48
CA LEU A 136 5.75 -43.52 -57.86
C LEU A 136 6.95 -43.89 -58.76
N PRO A 137 6.74 -44.73 -59.79
CA PRO A 137 7.82 -45.12 -60.71
C PRO A 137 8.48 -43.92 -61.38
N VAL A 138 9.78 -44.04 -61.69
CA VAL A 138 10.59 -42.99 -62.34
C VAL A 138 9.98 -42.47 -63.64
N ALA A 139 9.27 -43.33 -64.39
CA ALA A 139 8.55 -42.95 -65.59
C ALA A 139 7.46 -41.87 -65.35
N GLN A 140 6.89 -41.81 -64.14
CA GLN A 140 5.86 -40.85 -63.74
C GLN A 140 6.43 -39.64 -62.99
N THR A 141 7.52 -39.80 -62.25
CA THR A 141 8.14 -38.70 -61.49
C THR A 141 9.05 -37.81 -62.34
N ARG A 142 9.69 -38.36 -63.38
CA ARG A 142 10.58 -37.59 -64.28
C ARG A 142 9.89 -36.40 -64.97
N PRO A 143 8.69 -36.54 -65.58
CA PRO A 143 7.98 -35.41 -66.20
C PRO A 143 7.60 -34.32 -65.18
N LEU A 144 7.21 -34.70 -63.96
CA LEU A 144 6.87 -33.75 -62.89
C LEU A 144 8.11 -32.96 -62.43
N ARG A 145 9.27 -33.62 -62.34
CA ARG A 145 10.55 -32.97 -62.05
C ARG A 145 10.93 -31.96 -63.12
N GLU A 146 10.79 -32.34 -64.39
CA GLU A 146 11.09 -31.46 -65.53
C GLU A 146 10.21 -30.21 -65.53
N GLN A 147 8.90 -30.38 -65.29
CA GLN A 147 7.95 -29.25 -65.14
C GLN A 147 8.29 -28.33 -63.97
N PHE A 148 8.70 -28.89 -62.81
CA PHE A 148 9.16 -28.08 -61.69
C PHE A 148 10.43 -27.31 -62.02
N VAL A 149 11.43 -27.96 -62.62
CA VAL A 149 12.71 -27.32 -62.99
C VAL A 149 12.49 -26.21 -64.03
N GLU A 150 11.62 -26.42 -65.02
CA GLU A 150 11.26 -25.40 -66.00
C GLU A 150 10.58 -24.19 -65.34
N ALA A 151 9.61 -24.44 -64.45
CA ALA A 151 8.94 -23.37 -63.71
C ALA A 151 9.88 -22.65 -62.74
N GLN A 152 10.85 -23.35 -62.16
CA GLN A 152 11.88 -22.74 -61.30
C GLN A 152 12.81 -21.83 -62.12
N ALA A 153 13.29 -22.28 -63.27
CA ALA A 153 14.13 -21.47 -64.16
C ALA A 153 13.43 -20.18 -64.62
N LEU A 154 12.12 -20.26 -64.90
CA LEU A 154 11.32 -19.08 -65.24
C LEU A 154 11.20 -18.10 -64.07
N VAL A 155 10.98 -18.60 -62.85
CA VAL A 155 10.93 -17.75 -61.65
C VAL A 155 12.28 -17.10 -61.41
N ASP A 156 13.39 -17.83 -61.53
CA ASP A 156 14.74 -17.31 -61.32
C ASP A 156 15.08 -16.17 -62.32
N ASP A 157 14.71 -16.31 -63.60
CA ASP A 157 14.88 -15.26 -64.62
C ASP A 157 14.06 -14.00 -64.30
N LEU A 158 12.79 -14.16 -63.90
CA LEU A 158 11.94 -13.03 -63.55
C LEU A 158 12.39 -12.35 -62.25
N GLU A 159 12.93 -13.10 -61.29
CA GLU A 159 13.51 -12.56 -60.05
C GLU A 159 14.79 -11.76 -60.33
N ALA A 160 15.66 -12.23 -61.22
CA ALA A 160 16.84 -11.47 -61.66
C ALA A 160 16.45 -10.12 -62.29
N LYS A 161 15.43 -10.13 -63.16
CA LYS A 161 14.87 -8.90 -63.77
C LYS A 161 14.23 -7.97 -62.73
N LEU A 162 13.56 -8.53 -61.73
CA LEU A 162 12.97 -7.75 -60.64
C LEU A 162 14.04 -7.07 -59.79
N GLN A 163 15.14 -7.77 -59.51
CA GLN A 163 16.27 -7.21 -58.77
C GLN A 163 16.97 -6.08 -59.54
N GLU A 164 17.10 -6.20 -60.87
CA GLU A 164 17.61 -5.12 -61.71
C GLU A 164 16.70 -3.87 -61.67
N LEU A 165 15.37 -4.07 -61.76
CA LEU A 165 14.39 -2.99 -61.64
C LEU A 165 14.40 -2.34 -60.26
N GLU A 166 14.57 -3.11 -59.19
CA GLU A 166 14.72 -2.59 -57.83
C GLU A 166 15.95 -1.68 -57.71
N GLY A 167 17.09 -2.11 -58.28
CA GLY A 167 18.31 -1.29 -58.35
C GLY A 167 18.11 0.01 -59.14
N ARG A 168 17.43 -0.06 -60.29
CA ARG A 168 17.06 1.11 -61.09
C ARG A 168 16.14 2.06 -60.33
N PHE A 169 15.13 1.53 -59.64
CA PHE A 169 14.20 2.31 -58.82
C PHE A 169 14.91 3.04 -57.69
N ALA A 170 15.78 2.33 -56.96
CA ALA A 170 16.60 2.92 -55.91
C ALA A 170 17.51 4.03 -56.44
N GLY A 171 18.12 3.85 -57.62
CA GLY A 171 18.93 4.87 -58.27
C GLY A 171 18.16 6.15 -58.62
N VAL A 172 16.95 6.01 -59.17
CA VAL A 172 16.09 7.17 -59.49
C VAL A 172 15.61 7.89 -58.23
N LEU A 173 15.26 7.14 -57.17
CA LEU A 173 14.93 7.73 -55.87
C LEU A 173 16.12 8.47 -55.25
N ALA A 174 17.33 7.93 -55.34
CA ALA A 174 18.54 8.60 -54.86
C ALA A 174 18.79 9.92 -55.61
N ARG A 175 18.58 9.93 -56.94
CA ARG A 175 18.65 11.17 -57.74
C ARG A 175 17.62 12.20 -57.28
N LYS A 176 16.36 11.79 -57.08
CA LYS A 176 15.29 12.66 -56.57
C LYS A 176 15.62 13.22 -55.17
N ALA A 177 16.10 12.38 -54.27
CA ALA A 177 16.51 12.78 -52.92
C ALA A 177 17.68 13.75 -52.94
N GLN A 178 18.65 13.58 -53.85
CA GLN A 178 19.77 14.49 -54.01
C GLN A 178 19.32 15.88 -54.50
N LEU A 179 18.30 15.95 -55.35
CA LEU A 179 17.72 17.22 -55.82
C LEU A 179 17.02 17.99 -54.69
N THR A 180 16.45 17.31 -53.69
CA THR A 180 15.72 17.96 -52.57
C THR A 180 16.50 18.00 -51.26
N LYS A 181 17.71 17.43 -51.21
CA LYS A 181 18.52 17.23 -50.00
C LYS A 181 18.67 18.48 -49.14
N GLU A 182 19.01 19.60 -49.74
CA GLU A 182 19.26 20.86 -49.02
C GLU A 182 17.97 21.43 -48.41
N ARG A 183 16.86 21.37 -49.15
CA ARG A 183 15.53 21.77 -48.65
C ARG A 183 15.10 20.86 -47.51
N ASP A 184 15.26 19.55 -47.66
CA ASP A 184 14.81 18.58 -46.66
C ASP A 184 15.63 18.67 -45.38
N ALA A 185 16.95 18.93 -45.49
CA ALA A 185 17.82 19.23 -44.36
C ALA A 185 17.39 20.53 -43.65
N ALA A 186 17.23 21.64 -44.39
CA ALA A 186 16.81 22.92 -43.83
C ALA A 186 15.42 22.85 -43.18
N ALA A 187 14.47 22.14 -43.79
CA ALA A 187 13.13 21.92 -43.23
C ALA A 187 13.20 21.07 -41.95
N THR A 188 14.06 20.07 -41.92
CA THR A 188 14.29 19.23 -40.73
C THR A 188 14.89 20.04 -39.59
N ASP A 189 15.87 20.91 -39.87
CA ASP A 189 16.52 21.74 -38.87
C ASP A 189 15.56 22.80 -38.30
N LEU A 190 14.76 23.45 -39.16
CA LEU A 190 13.70 24.37 -38.72
C LEU A 190 12.67 23.64 -37.84
N LYS A 191 12.23 22.45 -38.25
CA LYS A 191 11.28 21.63 -37.48
C LYS A 191 11.86 21.22 -36.13
N LYS A 192 13.14 20.81 -36.07
CA LYS A 192 13.82 20.47 -34.80
C LYS A 192 13.91 21.67 -33.87
N HIS A 193 14.29 22.84 -34.39
CA HIS A 193 14.37 24.09 -33.61
C HIS A 193 13.00 24.51 -33.05
N ARG A 194 11.92 24.35 -33.84
CA ARG A 194 10.55 24.70 -33.41
C ARG A 194 9.85 23.64 -32.58
N PHE A 195 10.36 22.41 -32.54
CA PHE A 195 9.66 21.26 -32.01
C PHE A 195 9.09 21.48 -30.61
N ASP A 196 9.94 21.93 -29.67
CA ASP A 196 9.52 22.13 -28.28
C ASP A 196 8.50 23.26 -28.15
N ARG A 197 8.68 24.36 -28.89
CA ARG A 197 7.75 25.48 -28.92
C ARG A 197 6.39 25.06 -29.49
N ASP A 198 6.35 24.40 -30.64
CA ASP A 198 5.10 23.97 -31.27
C ASP A 198 4.37 22.93 -30.40
N ARG A 199 5.12 22.02 -29.75
CA ARG A 199 4.57 21.08 -28.76
C ARG A 199 3.92 21.81 -27.58
N LEU A 200 4.59 22.82 -27.01
CA LEU A 200 4.08 23.58 -25.88
C LEU A 200 2.88 24.46 -26.26
N VAL A 201 2.88 25.10 -27.44
CA VAL A 201 1.74 25.85 -27.97
C VAL A 201 0.53 24.94 -28.15
N ALA A 202 0.72 23.76 -28.75
CA ALA A 202 -0.36 22.79 -28.90
C ALA A 202 -0.90 22.29 -27.54
N ALA A 203 -0.02 22.05 -26.56
CA ALA A 203 -0.42 21.69 -25.21
C ALA A 203 -1.20 22.81 -24.51
N ARG A 204 -0.77 24.07 -24.66
CA ARG A 204 -1.44 25.25 -24.13
C ARG A 204 -2.84 25.41 -24.72
N GLU A 205 -2.99 25.36 -26.04
CA GLU A 205 -4.29 25.52 -26.72
C GLU A 205 -5.28 24.41 -26.37
N LYS A 206 -4.79 23.20 -26.04
CA LYS A 206 -5.64 22.12 -25.54
C LYS A 206 -6.24 22.40 -24.16
N ILE A 207 -5.52 23.15 -23.31
CA ILE A 207 -5.91 23.44 -21.93
C ILE A 207 -6.67 24.77 -21.84
N ALA A 208 -6.13 25.82 -22.42
CA ALA A 208 -6.63 27.19 -22.42
C ALA A 208 -6.62 27.75 -23.86
N PRO A 209 -7.60 27.36 -24.69
CA PRO A 209 -7.66 27.80 -26.08
C PRO A 209 -7.87 29.30 -26.19
N THR A 210 -7.39 29.89 -27.29
CA THR A 210 -7.57 31.31 -27.61
C THR A 210 -8.55 31.53 -28.78
N GLY A 211 -9.02 32.76 -28.97
CA GLY A 211 -9.90 33.14 -30.09
C GLY A 211 -11.25 32.41 -30.12
N ALA A 212 -11.68 31.95 -31.30
CA ALA A 212 -12.97 31.28 -31.50
C ALA A 212 -13.11 29.97 -30.69
N MET A 213 -11.99 29.27 -30.45
CA MET A 213 -11.98 28.06 -29.64
C MET A 213 -12.18 28.37 -28.15
N ALA A 214 -11.75 29.55 -27.68
CA ALA A 214 -12.05 30.04 -26.33
C ALA A 214 -13.56 30.27 -26.13
N PHE A 215 -14.23 30.83 -27.14
CA PHE A 215 -15.69 31.00 -27.10
C PHE A 215 -16.42 29.66 -27.05
N LYS A 216 -16.03 28.71 -27.90
CA LYS A 216 -16.56 27.33 -27.86
C LYS A 216 -16.33 26.69 -26.49
N ARG A 217 -15.15 26.89 -25.90
CA ARG A 217 -14.79 26.39 -24.58
C ARG A 217 -15.70 26.96 -23.49
N TRP A 218 -15.88 28.27 -23.47
CA TRP A 218 -16.78 28.95 -22.54
C TRP A 218 -18.22 28.42 -22.65
N LEU A 219 -18.72 28.20 -23.86
CA LEU A 219 -20.07 27.65 -24.08
C LEU A 219 -20.20 26.22 -23.50
N MET A 220 -19.17 25.38 -23.66
CA MET A 220 -19.14 24.01 -23.09
C MET A 220 -18.96 23.98 -21.57
N GLU A 221 -18.53 25.09 -20.95
CA GLU A 221 -18.38 25.22 -19.49
C GLU A 221 -19.64 25.79 -18.82
N LEU A 222 -20.69 26.12 -19.57
CA LEU A 222 -21.96 26.53 -18.99
C LEU A 222 -22.65 25.36 -18.26
N PRO A 223 -23.35 25.65 -17.14
CA PRO A 223 -24.15 24.64 -16.45
C PRO A 223 -25.10 23.92 -17.43
N VAL A 224 -25.33 22.62 -17.22
CA VAL A 224 -26.12 21.72 -18.09
C VAL A 224 -25.40 21.31 -19.40
N VAL A 225 -24.86 22.23 -20.19
CA VAL A 225 -24.14 21.90 -21.44
C VAL A 225 -22.89 21.06 -21.16
N GLU A 226 -22.19 21.42 -20.09
CA GLU A 226 -21.02 20.70 -19.59
C GLU A 226 -21.31 19.22 -19.27
N GLY A 227 -22.52 18.90 -18.80
CA GLY A 227 -22.90 17.53 -18.46
C GLY A 227 -22.91 16.56 -19.64
N PHE A 228 -23.03 17.06 -20.87
CA PHE A 228 -23.06 16.23 -22.09
C PHE A 228 -21.70 16.13 -22.79
N ASN A 229 -20.86 17.17 -22.73
CA ASN A 229 -19.51 17.12 -23.30
C ASN A 229 -18.57 18.20 -22.72
N GLY A 230 -18.46 18.21 -21.40
CA GLY A 230 -17.60 19.12 -20.66
C GLY A 230 -16.11 18.85 -20.86
N PRO A 231 -15.27 19.88 -20.66
CA PRO A 231 -13.82 19.71 -20.73
C PRO A 231 -13.19 19.10 -19.48
N LEU A 232 -13.86 19.20 -18.34
CA LEU A 232 -13.47 18.55 -17.10
C LEU A 232 -14.07 17.15 -17.11
N LYS A 233 -13.27 16.12 -16.82
CA LYS A 233 -13.71 14.73 -16.91
C LYS A 233 -13.16 13.94 -15.73
N ILE A 234 -13.97 12.99 -15.27
CA ILE A 234 -13.53 11.95 -14.34
C ILE A 234 -12.55 11.06 -15.09
N ASN A 235 -11.32 10.98 -14.57
CA ASN A 235 -10.31 10.06 -15.08
C ASN A 235 -10.50 8.73 -14.36
N GLN A 236 -10.72 7.65 -15.11
CA GLN A 236 -10.95 6.33 -14.54
C GLN A 236 -10.02 5.31 -15.18
N ILE A 237 -9.34 4.54 -14.32
CA ILE A 237 -8.55 3.37 -14.69
C ILE A 237 -9.35 2.14 -14.24
N TRP A 238 -9.54 1.19 -15.16
CA TRP A 238 -10.24 -0.06 -14.88
C TRP A 238 -9.23 -1.21 -14.78
N LEU A 239 -9.22 -1.89 -13.64
CA LEU A 239 -8.22 -2.89 -13.27
C LEU A 239 -8.93 -4.24 -12.98
N PRO A 240 -9.33 -4.99 -14.02
CA PRO A 240 -10.12 -6.21 -13.85
C PRO A 240 -9.35 -7.35 -13.16
N LYS A 241 -8.00 -7.33 -13.21
CA LYS A 241 -7.16 -8.37 -12.62
C LYS A 241 -6.76 -8.11 -11.16
N LEU A 242 -7.01 -6.89 -10.65
CA LEU A 242 -6.66 -6.49 -9.29
C LEU A 242 -7.93 -6.30 -8.47
N GLU A 243 -8.60 -7.40 -8.16
CA GLU A 243 -9.92 -7.36 -7.53
C GLU A 243 -9.88 -6.86 -6.07
N ILE A 244 -11.02 -6.34 -5.60
CA ILE A 244 -11.27 -6.01 -4.18
C ILE A 244 -12.29 -7.02 -3.65
N ASN A 245 -11.99 -7.64 -2.52
CA ASN A 245 -12.90 -8.55 -1.83
C ASN A 245 -13.77 -7.75 -0.85
N TYR A 246 -15.09 -7.68 -1.08
CA TYR A 246 -16.01 -7.02 -0.15
C TYR A 246 -16.50 -8.01 0.91
N GLY A 247 -15.90 -7.99 2.09
CA GLY A 247 -16.38 -8.73 3.27
C GLY A 247 -16.56 -10.24 3.09
N GLY A 248 -15.84 -10.88 2.16
CA GLY A 248 -15.97 -12.30 1.84
C GLY A 248 -17.15 -12.66 0.93
N MET A 249 -17.93 -11.69 0.44
CA MET A 249 -19.11 -11.95 -0.40
C MET A 249 -18.74 -12.16 -1.86
N THR A 250 -17.96 -11.25 -2.44
CA THR A 250 -17.55 -11.32 -3.84
C THR A 250 -16.29 -10.50 -4.10
N ASN A 251 -15.55 -10.90 -5.12
CA ASN A 251 -14.46 -10.13 -5.67
C ASN A 251 -14.98 -9.27 -6.82
N VAL A 252 -14.66 -7.98 -6.80
CA VAL A 252 -15.06 -7.03 -7.85
C VAL A 252 -13.83 -6.39 -8.46
N ALA A 253 -13.89 -6.17 -9.78
CA ALA A 253 -12.87 -5.39 -10.48
C ALA A 253 -12.64 -4.03 -9.80
N ARG A 254 -11.37 -3.65 -9.65
CA ARG A 254 -10.99 -2.37 -9.05
C ARG A 254 -11.15 -1.25 -10.07
N PHE A 255 -11.76 -0.17 -9.63
CA PHE A 255 -11.81 1.10 -10.33
C PHE A 255 -10.93 2.09 -9.60
N ASP A 256 -10.20 2.92 -10.35
CA ASP A 256 -9.35 3.95 -9.79
C ASP A 256 -9.62 5.30 -10.45
N ARG A 257 -10.10 6.26 -9.67
CA ARG A 257 -10.41 7.62 -10.10
C ARG A 257 -9.52 8.67 -9.43
N CYS A 258 -8.44 8.27 -8.78
CA CYS A 258 -7.59 9.18 -8.01
C CYS A 258 -6.98 10.29 -8.89
N THR A 259 -6.67 9.98 -10.16
CA THR A 259 -6.17 10.93 -11.17
C THR A 259 -7.21 11.95 -11.63
N THR A 260 -8.44 11.87 -11.14
CA THR A 260 -9.45 12.93 -11.32
C THR A 260 -9.06 14.18 -10.53
N CYS A 261 -8.54 14.01 -9.31
CA CYS A 261 -8.06 15.12 -8.49
C CYS A 261 -6.53 15.27 -8.58
N HIS A 262 -5.79 14.16 -8.63
CA HIS A 262 -4.33 14.13 -8.70
C HIS A 262 -3.82 14.17 -10.15
N LEU A 263 -4.25 15.18 -10.92
CA LEU A 263 -3.98 15.30 -12.36
C LEU A 263 -2.49 15.36 -12.75
N ASN A 264 -1.63 15.81 -11.84
CA ASN A 264 -0.20 15.96 -12.10
C ASN A 264 0.63 14.77 -11.61
N ILE A 265 0.00 13.73 -11.07
CA ILE A 265 0.70 12.67 -10.35
C ILE A 265 1.74 11.97 -11.23
N ASP A 266 1.45 11.80 -12.52
CA ASP A 266 2.28 11.11 -13.52
C ASP A 266 3.09 12.06 -14.42
N ARG A 267 3.11 13.37 -14.14
CA ARG A 267 3.79 14.37 -14.98
C ARG A 267 5.28 14.44 -14.68
N VAL A 268 6.09 13.97 -15.62
CA VAL A 268 7.55 13.96 -15.49
C VAL A 268 8.25 14.79 -16.56
N GLY A 269 9.33 15.45 -16.16
CA GLY A 269 10.29 16.09 -17.06
C GLY A 269 11.38 15.14 -17.54
N ALA A 270 12.37 15.69 -18.25
CA ALA A 270 13.54 14.94 -18.69
C ALA A 270 14.25 14.26 -17.49
N GLY A 271 14.65 13.00 -17.67
CA GLY A 271 15.30 12.23 -16.61
C GLY A 271 14.36 11.74 -15.50
N ASN A 272 13.04 11.64 -15.74
CA ASN A 272 12.03 11.22 -14.76
C ASN A 272 11.92 12.14 -13.53
N VAL A 273 12.34 13.40 -13.66
CA VAL A 273 12.22 14.39 -12.58
C VAL A 273 10.76 14.84 -12.46
N PRO A 274 10.20 14.94 -11.24
CA PRO A 274 8.84 15.45 -11.04
C PRO A 274 8.65 16.86 -11.61
N THR A 275 7.70 17.05 -12.54
CA THR A 275 7.39 18.39 -13.10
C THR A 275 6.77 19.31 -12.05
N PHE A 276 5.96 18.74 -11.14
CA PHE A 276 5.35 19.44 -10.02
C PHE A 276 5.92 18.88 -8.70
N PRO A 277 7.12 19.30 -8.26
CA PRO A 277 7.77 18.72 -7.08
C PRO A 277 6.92 18.89 -5.82
N HIS A 278 6.87 17.85 -5.00
CA HIS A 278 6.03 17.83 -3.80
C HIS A 278 6.58 18.72 -2.69
N ASP A 279 5.72 19.55 -2.12
CA ASP A 279 5.99 20.42 -0.98
C ASP A 279 4.70 20.56 -0.15
N PRO A 280 4.64 20.01 1.08
CA PRO A 280 3.46 20.08 1.94
C PRO A 280 2.99 21.49 2.25
N GLN A 281 3.91 22.46 2.26
CA GLN A 281 3.63 23.87 2.53
C GLN A 281 3.58 24.71 1.24
N GLY A 282 3.62 24.05 0.08
CA GLY A 282 3.65 24.69 -1.22
C GLY A 282 2.28 25.15 -1.73
N ILE A 283 2.18 25.23 -3.05
CA ILE A 283 0.96 25.61 -3.75
C ILE A 283 -0.10 24.52 -3.55
N SER A 284 -1.22 24.89 -2.96
CA SER A 284 -2.30 24.02 -2.47
C SER A 284 -3.66 24.54 -2.91
N PRO A 285 -4.75 23.75 -2.78
CA PRO A 285 -6.09 24.24 -3.09
C PRO A 285 -6.50 25.51 -2.33
N SER A 286 -5.90 25.77 -1.17
CA SER A 286 -6.21 26.93 -0.32
C SER A 286 -5.53 28.24 -0.74
N ASN A 287 -4.39 28.19 -1.43
CA ASN A 287 -3.58 29.38 -1.79
C ASN A 287 -3.24 29.46 -3.30
N ALA A 288 -3.76 28.55 -4.12
CA ALA A 288 -3.49 28.53 -5.55
C ALA A 288 -3.95 29.82 -6.26
N ASP A 289 -5.06 30.44 -5.83
CA ASP A 289 -5.52 31.70 -6.42
C ASP A 289 -4.56 32.87 -6.14
N ASP A 290 -3.93 32.89 -4.97
CA ASP A 290 -2.90 33.90 -4.63
C ASP A 290 -1.63 33.70 -5.46
N TYR A 291 -1.25 32.45 -5.73
CA TYR A 291 -0.17 32.14 -6.66
C TYR A 291 -0.50 32.53 -8.10
N LEU A 292 -1.70 32.17 -8.58
CA LEU A 292 -2.16 32.47 -9.93
C LEU A 292 -2.34 33.99 -10.17
N SER A 293 -2.67 34.76 -9.14
CA SER A 293 -2.72 36.23 -9.21
C SER A 293 -1.36 36.92 -9.03
N GLY A 294 -0.30 36.16 -8.71
CA GLY A 294 1.05 36.69 -8.49
C GLY A 294 1.29 37.30 -7.10
N LYS A 295 0.33 37.20 -6.17
CA LYS A 295 0.51 37.60 -4.77
C LYS A 295 1.48 36.69 -4.04
N LEU A 296 1.49 35.40 -4.37
CA LEU A 296 2.45 34.42 -3.87
C LEU A 296 3.55 34.19 -4.89
N LYS A 297 4.81 34.35 -4.48
CA LYS A 297 5.98 34.07 -5.32
C LYS A 297 6.35 32.59 -5.24
N ARG A 298 6.93 32.06 -6.33
CA ARG A 298 7.46 30.69 -6.38
C ARG A 298 8.79 30.52 -5.64
N VAL A 299 9.40 31.60 -5.19
CA VAL A 299 10.67 31.58 -4.46
C VAL A 299 10.42 32.13 -3.06
N ARG A 300 10.82 31.37 -2.05
CA ARG A 300 10.78 31.78 -0.64
C ARG A 300 11.85 32.84 -0.35
N GLU A 301 11.75 33.50 0.79
CA GLU A 301 12.75 34.49 1.22
C GLU A 301 14.16 33.90 1.37
N ASP A 302 14.27 32.60 1.64
CA ASP A 302 15.52 31.85 1.74
C ASP A 302 16.11 31.42 0.37
N GLY A 303 15.47 31.80 -0.74
CA GLY A 303 15.88 31.42 -2.10
C GLY A 303 15.42 30.04 -2.55
N SER A 304 14.73 29.25 -1.71
CA SER A 304 14.19 27.94 -2.10
C SER A 304 12.95 28.08 -3.00
N VAL A 305 12.80 27.14 -3.94
CA VAL A 305 11.62 27.10 -4.83
C VAL A 305 10.47 26.41 -4.10
N VAL A 306 9.33 27.10 -4.02
CA VAL A 306 8.06 26.60 -3.50
C VAL A 306 7.54 25.50 -4.44
N GLY A 307 7.33 24.31 -3.89
CA GLY A 307 6.73 23.20 -4.63
C GLY A 307 5.21 23.22 -4.61
N TYR A 308 4.60 22.05 -4.79
CA TYR A 308 3.16 21.85 -4.84
C TYR A 308 2.73 20.89 -3.74
N ALA A 309 1.67 21.24 -3.01
CA ALA A 309 1.02 20.34 -2.08
C ALA A 309 0.08 19.39 -2.86
N HIS A 310 -0.34 18.31 -2.21
CA HIS A 310 -1.41 17.49 -2.77
C HIS A 310 -2.71 18.32 -2.92
N PRO A 311 -3.47 18.10 -4.00
CA PRO A 311 -3.30 17.06 -5.03
C PRO A 311 -2.48 17.49 -6.27
N TYR A 312 -1.87 18.69 -6.28
CA TYR A 312 -1.19 19.26 -7.46
C TYR A 312 0.24 18.77 -7.69
N SER A 313 0.80 18.01 -6.75
CA SER A 313 2.15 17.47 -6.86
C SER A 313 2.23 16.20 -7.69
N THR A 314 3.34 16.05 -8.40
CA THR A 314 3.78 14.81 -9.04
C THR A 314 4.30 13.82 -7.99
N HIS A 315 4.22 12.53 -8.31
CA HIS A 315 4.78 11.47 -7.48
C HIS A 315 6.31 11.59 -7.37
N PRO A 316 6.90 11.42 -6.17
CA PRO A 316 8.33 11.62 -5.97
C PRO A 316 9.22 10.59 -6.68
N ARG A 317 8.67 9.42 -7.01
CA ARG A 317 9.37 8.31 -7.69
C ARG A 317 8.60 7.78 -8.91
N PRO A 318 8.51 8.56 -9.99
CA PRO A 318 7.66 8.20 -11.13
C PRO A 318 8.28 7.10 -12.01
N ASP A 319 9.59 6.94 -11.95
CA ASP A 319 10.37 5.85 -12.54
C ASP A 319 9.98 4.46 -11.99
N LEU A 320 9.58 4.41 -10.71
CA LEU A 320 9.23 3.16 -10.01
C LEU A 320 7.72 2.89 -9.94
N TYR A 321 6.86 3.93 -10.04
CA TYR A 321 5.42 3.79 -9.74
C TYR A 321 4.42 4.30 -10.77
N LEU A 322 4.82 4.99 -11.85
CA LEU A 322 3.82 5.60 -12.74
C LEU A 322 4.12 5.52 -14.23
N THR A 323 5.38 5.72 -14.62
CA THR A 323 5.75 5.77 -16.05
C THR A 323 5.44 4.46 -16.77
N SER A 324 5.31 4.48 -18.10
CA SER A 324 5.05 3.26 -18.88
C SER A 324 6.18 2.23 -18.78
N ALA A 325 7.41 2.69 -18.56
CA ALA A 325 8.59 1.85 -18.33
C ALA A 325 8.75 1.39 -16.87
N SER A 326 7.90 1.89 -15.96
CA SER A 326 7.89 1.51 -14.55
C SER A 326 7.47 0.05 -14.38
N PRO A 327 8.09 -0.69 -13.43
CA PRO A 327 7.58 -2.01 -13.04
C PRO A 327 6.16 -1.93 -12.47
N HIS A 328 5.79 -0.79 -11.88
CA HIS A 328 4.42 -0.48 -11.47
C HIS A 328 3.90 0.65 -12.34
N SER A 329 3.43 0.38 -13.56
CA SER A 329 2.85 1.45 -14.37
C SER A 329 1.43 1.78 -13.91
N LEU A 330 1.06 3.06 -13.99
CA LEU A 330 -0.24 3.55 -13.50
C LEU A 330 -1.43 2.78 -14.13
N GLN A 331 -1.32 2.45 -15.43
CA GLN A 331 -2.38 1.74 -16.15
C GLN A 331 -2.55 0.26 -15.73
N LYS A 332 -1.52 -0.34 -15.12
CA LYS A 332 -1.56 -1.75 -14.67
C LYS A 332 -1.94 -1.90 -13.20
N PHE A 333 -1.60 -0.92 -12.36
CA PHE A 333 -1.74 -1.03 -10.91
C PHE A 333 -2.70 0.00 -10.28
N GLY A 334 -2.94 1.13 -10.94
CA GLY A 334 -3.67 2.26 -10.35
C GLY A 334 -2.99 2.83 -9.11
N CYS A 335 -3.69 3.72 -8.41
CA CYS A 335 -3.27 4.31 -7.15
C CYS A 335 -3.73 3.46 -5.95
N THR A 336 -4.96 2.98 -5.97
CA THR A 336 -5.60 2.22 -4.88
C THR A 336 -5.02 0.84 -4.67
N GLY A 337 -4.35 0.25 -5.68
CA GLY A 337 -3.59 -1.00 -5.49
C GLY A 337 -2.53 -0.86 -4.38
N CYS A 338 -1.84 0.28 -4.35
CA CYS A 338 -0.82 0.61 -3.37
C CYS A 338 -1.37 1.38 -2.17
N HIS A 339 -2.26 2.36 -2.39
CA HIS A 339 -2.70 3.24 -1.32
C HIS A 339 -3.97 2.78 -0.58
N GLU A 340 -4.66 1.75 -1.07
CA GLU A 340 -6.06 1.45 -0.74
C GLU A 340 -6.98 2.65 -0.96
N GLY A 341 -8.14 2.68 -0.30
CA GLY A 341 -9.16 3.69 -0.50
C GLY A 341 -10.25 3.25 -1.46
N CYS A 342 -11.24 4.13 -1.58
CA CYS A 342 -12.37 3.92 -2.47
C CYS A 342 -12.06 4.56 -3.82
N GLY A 343 -11.58 3.74 -4.75
CA GLY A 343 -11.16 4.24 -6.06
C GLY A 343 -12.31 4.72 -6.96
N SER A 344 -13.57 4.49 -6.60
CA SER A 344 -14.72 5.11 -7.29
C SER A 344 -15.07 6.50 -6.76
N GLY A 345 -14.51 6.90 -5.60
CA GLY A 345 -14.78 8.18 -4.96
C GLY A 345 -14.15 9.37 -5.70
N THR A 346 -14.93 10.43 -5.88
CA THR A 346 -14.53 11.69 -6.55
C THR A 346 -14.49 12.89 -5.60
N SER A 347 -14.74 12.69 -4.31
CA SER A 347 -14.59 13.69 -3.24
C SER A 347 -13.51 13.26 -2.26
N PHE A 348 -13.00 14.22 -1.48
CA PHE A 348 -11.98 13.94 -0.46
C PHE A 348 -12.46 12.86 0.53
N GLN A 349 -13.70 12.98 0.97
CA GLN A 349 -14.33 12.03 1.89
C GLN A 349 -14.58 10.66 1.26
N ASN A 350 -15.21 10.62 0.07
CA ASN A 350 -15.64 9.36 -0.53
C ASN A 350 -14.46 8.52 -0.98
N ALA A 351 -13.35 9.13 -1.40
CA ALA A 351 -12.10 8.43 -1.70
C ALA A 351 -11.49 7.70 -0.49
N SER A 352 -12.03 7.92 0.71
CA SER A 352 -11.65 7.25 1.96
C SER A 352 -10.20 7.53 2.37
N HIS A 353 -9.76 8.79 2.25
CA HIS A 353 -8.46 9.23 2.76
C HIS A 353 -8.34 8.95 4.28
N SER A 354 -7.14 8.63 4.75
CA SER A 354 -6.89 8.41 6.18
C SER A 354 -5.82 9.35 6.73
N PRO A 355 -6.09 10.02 7.86
CA PRO A 355 -5.12 10.90 8.50
C PRO A 355 -4.04 10.10 9.21
N ASN A 356 -2.85 10.71 9.33
CA ASN A 356 -1.76 10.12 10.09
C ASN A 356 -1.97 10.16 11.61
N SER A 357 -2.85 11.03 12.09
CA SER A 357 -3.06 11.25 13.51
C SER A 357 -4.41 11.92 13.76
N PRO A 358 -4.92 11.90 15.00
CA PRO A 358 -6.22 12.46 15.35
C PRO A 358 -6.31 13.98 15.17
N ASP A 359 -5.21 14.72 15.41
CA ASP A 359 -5.13 16.17 15.19
C ASP A 359 -5.25 16.52 13.69
N VAL A 360 -4.63 15.73 12.82
CA VAL A 360 -4.81 15.83 11.36
C VAL A 360 -6.24 15.49 10.98
N ALA A 361 -6.85 14.48 11.60
CA ALA A 361 -8.25 14.13 11.38
C ALA A 361 -9.18 15.31 11.71
N GLN A 362 -8.95 15.99 12.84
CA GLN A 362 -9.74 17.15 13.26
C GLN A 362 -9.53 18.35 12.33
N SER A 363 -8.29 18.58 11.88
CA SER A 363 -7.98 19.60 10.87
C SER A 363 -8.71 19.32 9.56
N TRP A 364 -8.70 18.07 9.10
CA TRP A 364 -9.41 17.65 7.89
C TRP A 364 -10.92 17.72 8.04
N ALA A 365 -11.48 17.43 9.23
CA ALA A 365 -12.90 17.58 9.50
C ALA A 365 -13.34 19.04 9.30
N LYS A 366 -12.55 20.00 9.81
CA LYS A 366 -12.81 21.44 9.66
C LYS A 366 -12.60 21.92 8.21
N LYS A 367 -11.55 21.46 7.54
CA LYS A 367 -11.14 21.97 6.23
C LYS A 367 -11.85 21.30 5.05
N TYR A 368 -12.15 20.02 5.16
CA TYR A 368 -12.60 19.16 4.07
C TYR A 368 -13.88 18.36 4.43
N GLY A 369 -14.52 18.65 5.57
CA GLY A 369 -15.72 17.90 6.00
C GLY A 369 -15.45 16.41 6.25
N TYR A 370 -14.21 16.06 6.59
CA TYR A 370 -13.77 14.68 6.76
C TYR A 370 -14.48 13.93 7.89
N ALA A 371 -14.87 12.69 7.63
CA ALA A 371 -15.37 11.70 8.58
C ALA A 371 -14.81 10.30 8.26
N ALA A 372 -14.88 9.34 9.18
CA ALA A 372 -14.62 7.94 8.79
C ALA A 372 -15.76 7.41 7.93
N ASN A 373 -15.47 6.84 6.76
CA ASN A 373 -16.47 6.13 5.98
C ASN A 373 -16.63 4.71 6.53
N HIS A 374 -17.63 4.49 7.40
CA HIS A 374 -17.86 3.18 8.00
C HIS A 374 -18.39 2.13 7.01
N TYR A 375 -18.83 2.53 5.82
CA TYR A 375 -19.29 1.63 4.77
C TYR A 375 -18.15 1.08 3.90
N TRP A 376 -16.91 1.57 4.08
CA TRP A 376 -15.78 1.16 3.25
C TRP A 376 -14.72 0.46 4.09
N GLU A 377 -14.54 -0.84 3.83
CA GLU A 377 -13.68 -1.74 4.62
C GLU A 377 -12.17 -1.44 4.47
N TYR A 378 -11.77 -0.86 3.34
CA TYR A 378 -10.37 -0.64 2.98
C TYR A 378 -10.08 0.85 2.79
N PRO A 379 -10.12 1.68 3.86
CA PRO A 379 -9.74 3.07 3.75
C PRO A 379 -8.28 3.18 3.30
N MET A 380 -7.91 4.31 2.70
CA MET A 380 -6.52 4.54 2.27
C MET A 380 -5.57 4.35 3.45
N PHE A 381 -4.40 3.78 3.21
CA PHE A 381 -3.39 3.74 4.26
C PHE A 381 -2.96 5.17 4.63
N PRO A 382 -2.91 5.50 5.93
CA PRO A 382 -2.21 6.70 6.37
C PRO A 382 -0.77 6.69 5.82
N LYS A 383 -0.21 7.86 5.52
CA LYS A 383 1.16 7.98 4.99
C LYS A 383 2.19 7.20 5.81
N ARG A 384 2.01 7.07 7.14
CA ARG A 384 2.92 6.28 7.99
C ARG A 384 2.89 4.77 7.72
N LEU A 385 1.82 4.25 7.12
CA LEU A 385 1.58 2.83 6.81
C LEU A 385 1.54 2.54 5.31
N ALA A 386 1.75 3.53 4.44
CA ALA A 386 1.62 3.35 2.98
C ALA A 386 2.50 2.21 2.43
N GLU A 387 3.70 2.03 3.00
CA GLU A 387 4.63 0.96 2.61
C GLU A 387 4.14 -0.44 2.97
N ALA A 388 3.23 -0.59 3.93
CA ALA A 388 2.69 -1.91 4.31
C ALA A 388 1.93 -2.57 3.15
N ALA A 389 1.40 -1.78 2.22
CA ALA A 389 0.72 -2.31 1.04
C ALA A 389 1.64 -3.04 0.07
N CYS A 390 2.96 -2.79 0.11
CA CYS A 390 3.90 -3.50 -0.75
C CYS A 390 3.88 -5.02 -0.49
N LEU A 391 3.58 -5.45 0.75
CA LEU A 391 3.43 -6.87 1.12
C LEU A 391 2.33 -7.61 0.35
N LYS A 392 1.38 -6.90 -0.28
CA LYS A 392 0.36 -7.56 -1.11
C LYS A 392 0.96 -8.36 -2.27
N CYS A 393 2.12 -7.93 -2.76
CA CYS A 393 2.82 -8.56 -3.88
C CYS A 393 4.24 -8.99 -3.50
N HIS A 394 4.95 -8.17 -2.71
CA HIS A 394 6.35 -8.36 -2.33
C HIS A 394 6.48 -9.02 -0.95
N HIS A 395 6.19 -10.31 -0.90
CA HIS A 395 6.14 -11.09 0.34
C HIS A 395 7.53 -11.37 0.95
N ASN A 396 8.58 -11.36 0.13
CA ASN A 396 9.95 -11.62 0.58
C ASN A 396 10.60 -10.38 1.20
N VAL A 397 10.13 -9.17 0.86
CA VAL A 397 10.56 -7.88 1.41
C VAL A 397 12.03 -7.52 1.15
N VAL A 398 12.92 -8.48 0.91
CA VAL A 398 14.36 -8.28 0.67
C VAL A 398 14.60 -7.33 -0.51
N GLU A 399 13.87 -7.51 -1.60
CA GLU A 399 13.96 -6.68 -2.80
C GLU A 399 13.49 -5.24 -2.57
N LEU A 400 12.73 -4.99 -1.49
CA LEU A 400 12.28 -3.66 -1.10
C LEU A 400 13.30 -2.92 -0.24
N GLY A 401 14.24 -3.65 0.37
CA GLY A 401 15.31 -3.09 1.21
C GLY A 401 16.55 -2.71 0.41
N THR A 402 16.94 -3.56 -0.55
CA THR A 402 18.13 -3.34 -1.36
C THR A 402 17.86 -3.69 -2.82
N ASN A 403 17.75 -2.66 -3.68
CA ASN A 403 17.59 -2.82 -5.12
C ASN A 403 18.70 -2.07 -5.89
N PRO A 404 19.45 -2.71 -6.80
CA PRO A 404 20.54 -2.05 -7.54
C PRO A 404 20.09 -0.86 -8.39
N LYS A 405 18.86 -0.89 -8.90
CA LYS A 405 18.31 0.15 -9.78
C LYS A 405 17.53 1.20 -9.00
N PHE A 406 16.84 0.80 -7.93
CA PHE A 406 15.84 1.63 -7.24
C PHE A 406 16.17 1.92 -5.77
N GLY A 407 17.25 1.39 -5.21
CA GLY A 407 17.60 1.54 -3.79
C GLY A 407 16.55 0.91 -2.87
N ALA A 408 16.47 1.40 -1.62
CA ALA A 408 15.42 1.01 -0.68
C ALA A 408 14.07 1.63 -1.11
N THR A 409 13.11 0.79 -1.48
CA THR A 409 11.80 1.23 -1.98
C THR A 409 10.72 1.22 -0.91
N ALA A 410 10.86 0.41 0.15
CA ALA A 410 9.94 0.37 1.29
C ALA A 410 10.69 0.16 2.63
N PRO A 411 11.53 1.13 3.05
CA PRO A 411 12.43 0.97 4.19
C PRO A 411 11.70 0.71 5.53
N LYS A 412 10.53 1.28 5.78
CA LYS A 412 9.76 1.04 7.01
C LYS A 412 9.14 -0.33 7.04
N LEU A 413 8.66 -0.80 5.88
CA LEU A 413 8.19 -2.18 5.77
C LEU A 413 9.36 -3.15 5.99
N VAL A 414 10.52 -2.87 5.41
CA VAL A 414 11.73 -3.68 5.57
C VAL A 414 12.19 -3.68 7.02
N GLU A 415 12.21 -2.53 7.70
CA GLU A 415 12.53 -2.42 9.12
C GLU A 415 11.52 -3.20 9.97
N GLY A 416 10.22 -3.09 9.69
CA GLY A 416 9.19 -3.90 10.36
C GLY A 416 9.39 -5.40 10.12
N TYR A 417 9.73 -5.80 8.89
CA TYR A 417 10.04 -7.19 8.55
C TYR A 417 11.33 -7.67 9.22
N GLN A 418 12.37 -6.84 9.26
CA GLN A 418 13.64 -7.09 9.95
C GLN A 418 13.41 -7.23 11.44
N LEU A 419 12.62 -6.36 12.08
CA LEU A 419 12.24 -6.53 13.48
C LEU A 419 11.59 -7.90 13.70
N ILE A 420 10.59 -8.28 12.89
CA ILE A 420 9.94 -9.58 13.03
C ILE A 420 10.92 -10.76 12.75
N SER A 421 11.92 -10.55 11.89
CA SER A 421 12.95 -11.54 11.52
C SER A 421 14.10 -11.66 12.53
N GLU A 422 14.58 -10.54 13.07
CA GLU A 422 15.58 -10.42 14.14
C GLU A 422 15.03 -10.99 15.45
N TYR A 423 13.77 -10.68 15.75
CA TYR A 423 13.03 -11.35 16.82
C TYR A 423 12.67 -12.80 16.45
N GLY A 424 12.90 -13.25 15.21
CA GLY A 424 12.79 -14.66 14.83
C GLY A 424 11.36 -15.21 14.88
N CYS A 425 10.35 -14.34 14.89
CA CYS A 425 8.95 -14.73 15.08
C CYS A 425 8.49 -15.67 13.95
N PHE A 426 8.95 -15.46 12.71
CA PHE A 426 8.63 -16.32 11.56
C PHE A 426 9.41 -17.63 11.51
N GLY A 427 10.58 -17.69 12.14
CA GLY A 427 11.41 -18.90 12.19
C GLY A 427 10.77 -20.02 13.01
N CYS A 428 9.93 -19.62 13.98
CA CYS A 428 9.14 -20.56 14.77
C CYS A 428 7.64 -20.52 14.44
N HIS A 429 6.99 -19.36 14.30
CA HIS A 429 5.53 -19.32 14.15
C HIS A 429 5.04 -19.20 12.70
N GLU A 430 3.95 -19.92 12.40
CA GLU A 430 3.13 -19.64 11.24
C GLU A 430 2.26 -18.40 11.53
N ILE A 431 2.74 -17.24 11.08
CA ILE A 431 2.04 -15.96 11.19
C ILE A 431 1.37 -15.68 9.85
N ASN A 432 0.04 -15.53 9.86
CA ASN A 432 -0.74 -15.22 8.66
C ASN A 432 -0.53 -13.77 8.21
N GLY A 433 -0.39 -13.57 6.90
CA GLY A 433 -0.57 -12.29 6.20
C GLY A 433 -1.79 -12.35 5.28
N TYR A 434 -2.22 -11.19 4.75
CA TYR A 434 -3.43 -10.99 3.94
C TYR A 434 -3.78 -12.17 2.99
N ASN A 435 -5.07 -12.58 3.00
CA ASN A 435 -5.65 -13.73 2.27
C ASN A 435 -5.18 -15.14 2.68
N ALA A 436 -5.48 -15.49 3.94
CA ALA A 436 -5.22 -16.79 4.59
C ALA A 436 -6.01 -17.98 4.00
N GLY A 437 -5.71 -18.35 2.75
CA GLY A 437 -6.27 -19.56 2.14
C GLY A 437 -5.80 -19.84 0.70
N LYS A 438 -5.30 -18.84 -0.02
CA LYS A 438 -4.61 -19.05 -1.31
C LYS A 438 -3.29 -18.30 -1.31
N PRO A 439 -2.14 -19.01 -1.38
CA PRO A 439 -0.86 -18.37 -1.65
C PRO A 439 -0.95 -17.65 -3.00
N ILE A 440 -0.67 -16.34 -3.04
CA ILE A 440 -0.55 -15.58 -4.29
C ILE A 440 0.89 -15.71 -4.88
N GLY A 441 1.79 -16.44 -4.19
CA GLY A 441 3.12 -16.81 -4.70
C GLY A 441 3.77 -17.95 -3.89
N PRO A 442 4.89 -18.51 -4.37
CA PRO A 442 5.65 -19.57 -3.68
C PRO A 442 6.31 -19.08 -2.39
N ASP A 443 6.36 -19.91 -1.34
CA ASP A 443 7.00 -19.59 -0.05
C ASP A 443 8.52 -19.79 -0.16
N LEU A 444 9.24 -18.71 -0.40
CA LEU A 444 10.68 -18.71 -0.71
C LEU A 444 11.58 -18.67 0.54
N ARG A 445 11.03 -18.74 1.75
CA ARG A 445 11.78 -18.57 3.02
C ARG A 445 12.58 -19.81 3.46
N LEU A 446 12.60 -20.87 2.66
CA LEU A 446 13.32 -22.13 2.95
C LEU A 446 14.15 -22.61 1.74
N GLU A 447 14.55 -21.71 0.85
CA GLU A 447 15.59 -22.01 -0.14
C GLU A 447 16.93 -22.24 0.59
N PRO A 448 17.65 -23.35 0.32
CA PRO A 448 18.92 -23.65 0.98
C PRO A 448 19.91 -22.50 0.79
N GLN A 449 20.53 -22.04 1.89
CA GLN A 449 21.45 -20.90 1.85
C GLN A 449 22.88 -21.32 1.50
N THR A 450 23.19 -22.63 1.54
CA THR A 450 24.48 -23.18 1.15
C THR A 450 24.33 -24.43 0.27
N PRO A 451 25.34 -24.75 -0.57
CA PRO A 451 25.34 -25.99 -1.36
C PRO A 451 25.23 -27.26 -0.50
N GLU A 452 25.88 -27.29 0.66
CA GLU A 452 25.82 -28.43 1.58
C GLU A 452 24.43 -28.60 2.20
N GLU A 453 23.73 -27.48 2.43
CA GLU A 453 22.36 -27.47 2.92
C GLU A 453 21.37 -27.90 1.83
N ALA A 454 21.64 -27.56 0.56
CA ALA A 454 20.88 -28.03 -0.60
C ALA A 454 21.02 -29.54 -0.80
N ASP A 455 22.24 -30.08 -0.71
CA ASP A 455 22.50 -31.52 -0.86
C ASP A 455 21.86 -32.34 0.27
N ARG A 456 21.90 -31.83 1.51
CA ARG A 456 21.22 -32.45 2.66
C ARG A 456 19.69 -32.49 2.48
N ILE A 457 19.11 -31.40 1.96
CA ILE A 457 17.66 -31.30 1.71
C ILE A 457 17.26 -32.19 0.52
N ALA A 458 18.07 -32.25 -0.54
CA ALA A 458 17.84 -33.11 -1.69
C ALA A 458 17.94 -34.61 -1.37
N GLY A 459 18.74 -34.98 -0.36
CA GLY A 459 18.89 -36.35 0.12
C GLY A 459 17.77 -36.84 1.05
N ASP A 460 16.89 -35.96 1.52
CA ASP A 460 15.76 -36.32 2.40
C ASP A 460 14.46 -36.42 1.59
N PRO A 461 13.91 -37.62 1.36
CA PRO A 461 12.70 -37.82 0.56
C PRO A 461 11.44 -37.21 1.19
N THR A 462 11.53 -36.68 2.41
CA THR A 462 10.45 -35.97 3.10
C THR A 462 10.60 -34.44 3.08
N ALA A 463 11.74 -33.93 2.60
CA ALA A 463 12.05 -32.50 2.56
C ALA A 463 11.70 -31.89 1.19
N VAL A 464 10.41 -31.54 1.00
CA VAL A 464 9.98 -30.77 -0.18
C VAL A 464 10.01 -29.27 0.15
N ALA A 465 10.66 -28.48 -0.69
CA ALA A 465 10.72 -27.02 -0.55
C ALA A 465 9.29 -26.44 -0.40
N GLY A 466 9.06 -25.66 0.67
CA GLY A 466 7.76 -25.05 0.98
C GLY A 466 6.75 -25.92 1.74
N SER A 467 7.03 -27.21 2.03
CA SER A 467 6.11 -28.07 2.80
C SER A 467 6.53 -28.34 4.26
N MET A 468 7.75 -27.95 4.64
CA MET A 468 8.29 -28.22 5.99
C MET A 468 7.54 -27.46 7.10
N ARG A 469 7.36 -28.15 8.23
CA ARG A 469 6.75 -27.62 9.45
C ARG A 469 7.67 -26.56 10.09
N LYS A 470 7.12 -25.38 10.40
CA LYS A 470 7.83 -24.36 11.21
C LYS A 470 8.13 -24.89 12.62
N VAL A 471 9.17 -24.36 13.26
CA VAL A 471 9.67 -24.87 14.56
C VAL A 471 8.63 -24.74 15.68
N GLY A 472 7.79 -23.71 15.62
CA GLY A 472 6.70 -23.43 16.55
C GLY A 472 5.35 -24.02 16.08
N PRO A 473 4.42 -24.24 17.02
CA PRO A 473 3.10 -24.79 16.70
C PRO A 473 2.21 -23.76 16.00
N GLY A 474 1.26 -24.25 15.20
CA GLY A 474 0.18 -23.41 14.67
C GLY A 474 -0.63 -22.73 15.77
N LEU A 475 -0.97 -21.46 15.53
CA LEU A 475 -1.77 -20.63 16.45
C LEU A 475 -3.22 -20.45 15.98
N ARG A 476 -3.64 -21.20 14.96
CA ARG A 476 -4.97 -21.11 14.32
C ARG A 476 -6.15 -21.33 15.27
N HIS A 477 -6.01 -22.29 16.18
CA HIS A 477 -7.04 -22.68 17.16
C HIS A 477 -6.59 -22.36 18.58
N PHE A 478 -5.92 -21.23 18.78
CA PHE A 478 -5.27 -20.90 20.05
C PHE A 478 -6.25 -20.86 21.23
N ALA A 479 -7.44 -20.28 21.04
CA ALA A 479 -8.44 -20.14 22.10
C ALA A 479 -9.01 -21.48 22.59
N ALA A 480 -8.89 -22.56 21.80
CA ALA A 480 -9.36 -23.88 22.20
C ALA A 480 -8.45 -24.57 23.22
N LYS A 481 -7.17 -24.16 23.33
CA LYS A 481 -6.14 -24.90 24.08
C LYS A 481 -5.52 -24.15 25.26
N ALA A 482 -5.68 -22.85 25.36
CA ALA A 482 -5.00 -22.03 26.36
C ALA A 482 -5.86 -20.86 26.82
N THR A 483 -5.69 -20.46 28.08
CA THR A 483 -6.36 -19.31 28.68
C THR A 483 -5.59 -18.01 28.39
N ARG A 484 -6.26 -16.86 28.57
CA ARG A 484 -5.64 -15.53 28.42
C ARG A 484 -4.47 -15.35 29.38
N GLY A 485 -4.66 -15.60 30.67
CA GLY A 485 -3.61 -15.43 31.68
C GLY A 485 -2.37 -16.27 31.38
N TRP A 486 -2.55 -17.53 30.97
CA TRP A 486 -1.43 -18.38 30.55
C TRP A 486 -0.71 -17.81 29.32
N ALA A 487 -1.47 -17.34 28.33
CA ALA A 487 -0.93 -16.76 27.11
C ALA A 487 -0.07 -15.51 27.38
N GLU A 488 -0.51 -14.65 28.29
CA GLU A 488 0.24 -13.46 28.69
C GLU A 488 1.55 -13.83 29.40
N GLY A 489 1.51 -14.81 30.31
CA GLY A 489 2.71 -15.34 30.96
C GLY A 489 3.69 -15.95 29.97
N TRP A 490 3.18 -16.76 29.02
CA TRP A 490 3.98 -17.40 27.98
C TRP A 490 4.62 -16.39 27.03
N VAL A 491 3.90 -15.36 26.59
CA VAL A 491 4.44 -14.30 25.72
C VAL A 491 5.46 -13.45 26.47
N ARG A 492 5.22 -13.17 27.75
CA ARG A 492 6.12 -12.40 28.62
C ARG A 492 7.45 -13.11 28.85
N ASN A 493 7.41 -14.35 29.30
CA ASN A 493 8.59 -15.15 29.59
C ASN A 493 8.29 -16.66 29.42
N PRO A 494 8.48 -17.23 28.22
CA PRO A 494 8.13 -18.62 27.94
C PRO A 494 9.01 -19.62 28.71
N LYS A 495 10.21 -19.20 29.15
CA LYS A 495 11.17 -20.06 29.86
C LYS A 495 10.74 -20.37 31.30
N GLU A 496 9.86 -19.55 31.89
CA GLU A 496 9.27 -19.84 33.22
C GLU A 496 8.42 -21.11 33.18
N PHE A 497 7.64 -21.30 32.13
CA PHE A 497 6.82 -22.49 31.96
C PHE A 497 7.61 -23.67 31.39
N ARG A 498 8.48 -23.40 30.39
CA ARG A 498 9.29 -24.43 29.74
C ARG A 498 10.74 -23.96 29.58
N PRO A 499 11.65 -24.36 30.48
CA PRO A 499 13.06 -23.94 30.43
C PRO A 499 13.75 -24.26 29.09
N ALA A 500 13.46 -25.42 28.50
CA ALA A 500 14.02 -25.87 27.22
C ALA A 500 13.28 -25.34 25.98
N THR A 501 12.38 -24.36 26.13
CA THR A 501 11.65 -23.78 24.99
C THR A 501 12.58 -23.05 24.03
N LYS A 502 12.33 -23.22 22.73
CA LYS A 502 13.02 -22.46 21.67
C LYS A 502 12.43 -21.06 21.45
N MET A 503 11.27 -20.77 22.04
CA MET A 503 10.68 -19.43 21.96
C MET A 503 11.52 -18.45 22.80
N PRO A 504 12.09 -17.39 22.20
CA PRO A 504 12.89 -16.43 22.95
C PRO A 504 12.00 -15.54 23.83
N GLN A 505 12.61 -14.93 24.84
CA GLN A 505 11.97 -13.91 25.66
C GLN A 505 12.09 -12.56 24.95
N PHE A 506 10.97 -11.94 24.57
CA PHE A 506 10.95 -10.65 23.88
C PHE A 506 10.77 -9.46 24.81
N PHE A 507 10.15 -9.69 25.96
CA PHE A 507 9.77 -8.65 26.91
C PHE A 507 10.67 -8.67 28.14
N HIS A 508 10.74 -7.53 28.83
CA HIS A 508 11.55 -7.35 30.04
C HIS A 508 13.04 -7.68 29.85
N LEU A 509 13.57 -7.47 28.65
CA LEU A 509 14.99 -7.62 28.37
C LEU A 509 15.82 -6.59 29.16
N THR A 510 16.90 -7.06 29.79
CA THR A 510 17.77 -6.25 30.66
C THR A 510 18.55 -5.17 29.88
N ASN A 511 18.68 -5.31 28.56
CA ASN A 511 19.39 -4.39 27.68
C ASN A 511 18.47 -3.35 26.99
N LEU A 512 17.16 -3.34 27.26
CA LEU A 512 16.26 -2.32 26.73
C LEU A 512 16.49 -0.97 27.43
N LYS A 513 17.05 -0.01 26.69
CA LYS A 513 17.39 1.34 27.20
C LYS A 513 16.26 2.37 27.06
N ASP A 514 15.19 2.03 26.33
CA ASP A 514 14.05 2.91 26.09
C ASP A 514 12.97 2.72 27.17
N GLY A 515 12.84 3.73 28.05
CA GLY A 515 11.83 3.75 29.11
C GLY A 515 10.39 3.84 28.56
N ALA A 516 10.18 4.50 27.43
CA ALA A 516 8.87 4.60 26.78
C ALA A 516 8.42 3.24 26.23
N ALA A 517 9.32 2.51 25.54
CA ALA A 517 9.05 1.15 25.10
C ALA A 517 8.72 0.23 26.28
N ARG A 518 9.45 0.34 27.40
CA ARG A 518 9.20 -0.47 28.61
C ARG A 518 7.80 -0.25 29.18
N MET A 519 7.26 0.98 29.12
CA MET A 519 5.89 1.29 29.56
C MET A 519 4.82 0.69 28.66
N LEU A 520 5.11 0.41 27.39
CA LEU A 520 4.15 -0.13 26.42
C LEU A 520 4.13 -1.67 26.39
N GLN A 521 5.18 -2.35 26.86
CA GLN A 521 5.27 -3.81 26.89
C GLN A 521 4.03 -4.53 27.44
N PRO A 522 3.43 -4.12 28.58
CA PRO A 522 2.22 -4.78 29.07
C PRO A 522 1.05 -4.70 28.07
N VAL A 523 0.95 -3.61 27.30
CA VAL A 523 -0.07 -3.45 26.27
C VAL A 523 0.25 -4.24 25.02
N GLU A 524 1.52 -4.32 24.64
CA GLU A 524 1.97 -5.14 23.51
C GLU A 524 1.66 -6.63 23.77
N ILE A 525 1.97 -7.12 24.97
CA ILE A 525 1.62 -8.48 25.42
C ILE A 525 0.10 -8.68 25.35
N ALA A 526 -0.68 -7.77 25.97
CA ALA A 526 -2.14 -7.85 25.96
C ALA A 526 -2.71 -7.80 24.53
N GLY A 527 -2.14 -6.97 23.65
CA GLY A 527 -2.55 -6.82 22.26
C GLY A 527 -2.27 -8.07 21.42
N ILE A 528 -1.10 -8.70 21.61
CA ILE A 528 -0.77 -9.99 20.98
C ILE A 528 -1.77 -11.05 21.43
N VAL A 529 -2.02 -11.17 22.73
CA VAL A 529 -2.93 -12.18 23.27
C VAL A 529 -4.37 -11.93 22.82
N GLU A 530 -4.84 -10.68 22.83
CA GLU A 530 -6.15 -10.29 22.31
C GLU A 530 -6.30 -10.69 20.85
N TYR A 531 -5.30 -10.37 20.02
CA TYR A 531 -5.32 -10.74 18.61
C TYR A 531 -5.39 -12.26 18.43
N LEU A 532 -4.60 -13.03 19.18
CA LEU A 532 -4.59 -14.49 19.09
C LEU A 532 -5.93 -15.10 19.49
N LEU A 533 -6.59 -14.56 20.52
CA LEU A 533 -7.91 -15.01 20.95
C LEU A 533 -8.99 -14.60 19.94
N ALA A 534 -9.00 -13.34 19.50
CA ALA A 534 -9.99 -12.80 18.57
C ALA A 534 -9.89 -13.39 17.15
N LYS A 535 -8.68 -13.81 16.71
CA LYS A 535 -8.45 -14.46 15.43
C LYS A 535 -8.41 -15.99 15.51
N SER A 536 -8.63 -16.55 16.69
CA SER A 536 -8.73 -18.00 16.84
C SER A 536 -9.96 -18.51 16.10
N GLN A 537 -9.77 -19.50 15.25
CA GLN A 537 -10.85 -20.19 14.58
C GLN A 537 -11.46 -21.24 15.50
N PRO A 538 -12.79 -21.48 15.40
CA PRO A 538 -13.41 -22.60 16.09
C PRO A 538 -12.73 -23.90 15.66
N LEU A 539 -12.66 -24.83 16.60
CA LEU A 539 -12.08 -26.14 16.42
C LEU A 539 -13.13 -27.16 16.86
N GLU A 540 -13.38 -28.15 16.01
CA GLU A 540 -14.26 -29.25 16.37
C GLU A 540 -13.54 -30.14 17.39
N ILE A 541 -14.15 -30.30 18.56
CA ILE A 541 -13.61 -31.05 19.69
C ILE A 541 -14.38 -32.35 19.83
N ASP A 542 -13.67 -33.47 19.74
CA ASP A 542 -14.25 -34.79 19.98
C ASP A 542 -14.59 -34.97 21.47
N GLU A 543 -15.61 -35.79 21.72
CA GLU A 543 -15.98 -36.23 23.05
C GLU A 543 -15.88 -37.76 23.14
N TRP A 544 -15.59 -38.27 24.33
CA TRP A 544 -15.74 -39.70 24.61
C TRP A 544 -17.22 -40.02 24.85
N ALA A 545 -17.55 -41.32 24.89
CA ALA A 545 -18.94 -41.75 25.09
C ALA A 545 -19.49 -41.23 26.43
N ALA A 546 -20.75 -40.76 26.45
CA ALA A 546 -21.34 -40.10 27.61
C ALA A 546 -21.47 -41.00 28.85
N ASP A 547 -21.49 -42.31 28.66
CA ASP A 547 -21.53 -43.36 29.68
C ASP A 547 -20.12 -43.84 30.12
N TYR A 548 -19.06 -43.29 29.52
CA TYR A 548 -17.69 -43.66 29.84
C TYR A 548 -17.05 -42.70 30.85
N GLU A 549 -16.52 -43.25 31.95
CA GLU A 549 -15.79 -42.51 32.98
C GLU A 549 -14.27 -42.72 32.84
N PRO A 550 -13.51 -41.66 32.48
CA PRO A 550 -12.06 -41.74 32.35
C PRO A 550 -11.35 -42.03 33.69
N SER A 551 -10.34 -42.90 33.67
CA SER A 551 -9.53 -43.27 34.84
C SER A 551 -8.09 -42.82 34.69
N ALA A 552 -7.63 -41.95 35.60
CA ALA A 552 -6.25 -41.51 35.64
C ALA A 552 -5.25 -42.66 35.91
N GLU A 553 -5.62 -43.66 36.72
CA GLU A 553 -4.76 -44.81 37.00
C GLU A 553 -4.55 -45.66 35.74
N ARG A 554 -5.62 -45.94 34.98
CA ARG A 554 -5.50 -46.62 33.68
C ARG A 554 -4.72 -45.75 32.68
N GLY A 555 -4.97 -44.45 32.66
CA GLY A 555 -4.29 -43.49 31.79
C GLY A 555 -2.78 -43.50 31.97
N ARG A 556 -2.30 -43.55 33.22
CA ARG A 556 -0.88 -43.67 33.56
C ARG A 556 -0.26 -44.93 32.95
N VAL A 557 -0.93 -46.07 33.10
CA VAL A 557 -0.47 -47.37 32.56
C VAL A 557 -0.47 -47.34 31.03
N LEU A 558 -1.52 -46.82 30.42
CA LEU A 558 -1.67 -46.73 28.97
C LEU A 558 -0.65 -45.77 28.35
N PHE A 559 -0.31 -44.67 29.02
CA PHE A 559 0.75 -43.75 28.57
C PHE A 559 2.11 -44.46 28.47
N ALA A 560 2.42 -45.35 29.40
CA ALA A 560 3.65 -46.15 29.36
C ALA A 560 3.61 -47.24 28.28
N GLN A 561 2.45 -47.86 28.06
CA GLN A 561 2.31 -49.00 27.13
C GLN A 561 2.11 -48.60 25.66
N ARG A 562 1.45 -47.46 25.39
CA ARG A 562 1.07 -47.00 24.03
C ARG A 562 2.18 -46.20 23.33
N GLY A 563 3.41 -46.28 23.83
CA GLY A 563 4.59 -45.69 23.19
C GLY A 563 4.79 -44.19 23.41
N CYS A 564 4.00 -43.54 24.29
CA CYS A 564 4.13 -42.10 24.54
C CYS A 564 5.52 -41.73 25.10
N LEU A 565 6.09 -42.61 25.93
CA LEU A 565 7.43 -42.44 26.53
C LEU A 565 8.58 -42.53 25.53
N ALA A 566 8.35 -42.97 24.28
CA ALA A 566 9.37 -42.98 23.24
C ALA A 566 9.71 -41.56 22.74
N CYS A 567 8.75 -40.64 22.86
CA CYS A 567 8.89 -39.26 22.43
C CYS A 567 8.79 -38.26 23.59
N HIS A 568 7.94 -38.50 24.58
CA HIS A 568 7.65 -37.57 25.68
C HIS A 568 8.29 -38.02 27.00
N SER A 569 8.71 -37.05 27.81
CA SER A 569 9.12 -37.26 29.20
C SER A 569 8.01 -36.88 30.18
N HIS A 570 8.03 -37.48 31.37
CA HIS A 570 7.16 -37.14 32.50
C HIS A 570 7.81 -37.53 33.83
N GLU A 571 7.64 -36.73 34.89
CA GLU A 571 8.33 -36.91 36.18
C GLU A 571 8.07 -38.28 36.85
N GLU A 572 6.87 -38.84 36.68
CA GLU A 572 6.50 -40.17 37.22
C GLU A 572 7.19 -41.34 36.51
N PHE A 573 7.89 -41.07 35.40
CA PHE A 573 8.65 -42.04 34.62
C PHE A 573 10.09 -41.54 34.43
N PRO A 574 10.88 -41.40 35.51
CA PRO A 574 12.22 -40.78 35.47
C PRO A 574 13.23 -41.53 34.61
N GLY A 575 12.92 -42.78 34.23
CA GLY A 575 13.72 -43.59 33.30
C GLY A 575 13.61 -43.17 31.84
N SER A 576 12.58 -42.41 31.44
CA SER A 576 12.46 -41.86 30.08
C SER A 576 13.07 -40.46 30.00
N LYS A 577 14.12 -40.31 29.19
CA LYS A 577 14.78 -39.03 28.88
C LYS A 577 14.51 -38.57 27.44
N ALA A 578 13.43 -39.04 26.83
CA ALA A 578 13.08 -38.67 25.46
C ALA A 578 12.88 -37.15 25.33
N ASP A 579 13.50 -36.55 24.31
CA ASP A 579 13.51 -35.09 24.06
C ASP A 579 12.86 -34.70 22.73
N PHE A 580 12.34 -35.68 21.98
CA PHE A 580 11.67 -35.46 20.70
C PHE A 580 10.33 -34.73 20.85
N GLY A 581 9.54 -35.14 21.85
CA GLY A 581 8.31 -34.49 22.30
C GLY A 581 8.58 -33.63 23.55
N PRO A 582 7.72 -32.64 23.83
CA PRO A 582 7.87 -31.85 25.06
C PRO A 582 7.65 -32.69 26.32
N ASP A 583 8.31 -32.29 27.40
CA ASP A 583 7.96 -32.71 28.76
C ASP A 583 6.50 -32.36 29.06
N LEU A 584 5.72 -33.37 29.44
CA LEU A 584 4.28 -33.27 29.71
C LEU A 584 3.96 -33.11 31.20
N THR A 585 4.95 -33.09 32.08
CA THR A 585 4.76 -32.98 33.53
C THR A 585 3.88 -31.78 33.93
N GLN A 586 4.05 -30.66 33.23
CA GLN A 586 3.32 -29.41 33.51
C GLN A 586 2.15 -29.16 32.55
N VAL A 587 1.72 -30.15 31.77
CA VAL A 587 0.64 -29.96 30.78
C VAL A 587 -0.69 -29.56 31.40
N HIS A 588 -1.00 -30.10 32.59
CA HIS A 588 -2.18 -29.77 33.41
C HIS A 588 -2.34 -28.27 33.67
N LYS A 589 -1.21 -27.56 33.85
CA LYS A 589 -1.20 -26.13 34.11
C LYS A 589 -1.65 -25.32 32.89
N LYS A 590 -1.37 -25.80 31.68
CA LYS A 590 -1.64 -25.06 30.44
C LYS A 590 -3.03 -25.31 29.88
N ILE A 591 -3.48 -26.57 29.90
CA ILE A 591 -4.65 -27.03 29.15
C ILE A 591 -5.88 -27.03 30.06
N PRO A 592 -6.85 -26.12 29.86
CA PRO A 592 -8.00 -26.03 30.75
C PRO A 592 -9.11 -27.06 30.44
N SER A 593 -9.06 -27.73 29.28
CA SER A 593 -10.14 -28.62 28.80
C SER A 593 -9.64 -30.05 28.58
N ALA A 594 -10.22 -30.99 29.33
CA ALA A 594 -9.98 -32.43 29.14
C ALA A 594 -10.44 -32.93 27.77
N LYS A 595 -11.57 -32.42 27.27
CA LYS A 595 -12.10 -32.73 25.93
C LYS A 595 -11.13 -32.30 24.83
N TRP A 596 -10.49 -31.13 24.98
CA TRP A 596 -9.47 -30.69 24.03
C TRP A 596 -8.27 -31.64 23.99
N LEU A 597 -7.75 -32.02 25.17
CA LEU A 597 -6.60 -32.91 25.24
C LEU A 597 -6.92 -34.30 24.68
N TYR A 598 -8.10 -34.82 25.00
CA TYR A 598 -8.64 -36.05 24.44
C TYR A 598 -8.67 -36.02 22.89
N SER A 599 -9.30 -35.00 22.30
CA SER A 599 -9.37 -34.86 20.84
C SER A 599 -7.98 -34.69 20.21
N TRP A 600 -7.06 -33.98 20.89
CA TRP A 600 -5.67 -33.84 20.43
C TRP A 600 -4.92 -35.17 20.43
N VAL A 601 -5.03 -35.96 21.50
CA VAL A 601 -4.37 -37.27 21.61
C VAL A 601 -4.96 -38.28 20.63
N ARG A 602 -6.28 -38.25 20.39
CA ARG A 602 -6.96 -39.15 19.46
C ARG A 602 -6.62 -38.87 18.00
N ASN A 603 -6.63 -37.60 17.57
CA ASN A 603 -6.32 -37.24 16.19
C ASN A 603 -5.53 -35.92 16.09
N PRO A 604 -4.20 -35.95 16.31
CA PRO A 604 -3.36 -34.76 16.28
C PRO A 604 -3.40 -34.00 14.94
N ALA A 605 -3.53 -34.73 13.82
CA ALA A 605 -3.53 -34.16 12.47
C ALA A 605 -4.75 -33.27 12.18
N ARG A 606 -5.87 -33.52 12.87
CA ARG A 606 -7.08 -32.68 12.79
C ARG A 606 -6.86 -31.27 13.32
N HIS A 607 -6.00 -31.14 14.32
CA HIS A 607 -5.66 -29.86 14.97
C HIS A 607 -4.50 -29.17 14.28
N SER A 608 -3.55 -29.96 13.78
CA SER A 608 -2.40 -29.48 13.03
C SER A 608 -1.98 -30.53 12.01
N GLU A 609 -2.37 -30.33 10.74
CA GLU A 609 -2.11 -31.24 9.62
C GLU A 609 -0.64 -31.65 9.50
N ARG A 610 0.28 -30.76 9.89
CA ARG A 610 1.73 -30.96 9.82
C ARG A 610 2.37 -31.33 11.17
N THR A 611 1.60 -31.87 12.12
CA THR A 611 2.12 -32.28 13.42
C THR A 611 3.06 -33.48 13.31
N ARG A 612 4.05 -33.55 14.21
CA ARG A 612 4.96 -34.71 14.36
C ARG A 612 4.42 -35.75 15.34
N MET A 613 3.36 -35.40 16.08
CA MET A 613 2.69 -36.37 16.94
C MET A 613 1.89 -37.31 16.05
N PRO A 614 2.25 -38.61 15.98
CA PRO A 614 1.56 -39.55 15.11
C PRO A 614 0.14 -39.79 15.61
N ASN A 615 -0.74 -40.24 14.71
CA ASN A 615 -1.98 -40.87 15.13
C ASN A 615 -1.62 -42.25 15.72
N LEU A 616 -1.89 -42.45 17.01
CA LEU A 616 -1.59 -43.68 17.75
C LEU A 616 -2.76 -44.69 17.72
N TYR A 617 -3.82 -44.40 16.95
CA TYR A 617 -5.00 -45.25 16.79
C TYR A 617 -5.65 -45.64 18.14
N LEU A 618 -5.80 -44.65 19.03
CA LEU A 618 -6.33 -44.80 20.39
C LEU A 618 -7.87 -44.79 20.39
N GLU A 619 -8.46 -45.66 19.59
CA GLU A 619 -9.92 -45.84 19.52
C GLU A 619 -10.42 -46.65 20.74
N PRO A 620 -11.67 -46.42 21.19
CA PRO A 620 -12.26 -47.21 22.27
C PRO A 620 -12.27 -48.71 21.94
N GLU A 621 -11.85 -49.53 22.90
CA GLU A 621 -11.71 -50.98 22.76
C GLU A 621 -12.40 -51.70 23.93
N VAL A 622 -12.90 -52.92 23.69
CA VAL A 622 -13.47 -53.77 24.74
C VAL A 622 -12.41 -54.76 25.20
N VAL A 623 -11.92 -54.58 26.43
CA VAL A 623 -10.93 -55.45 27.07
C VAL A 623 -11.62 -56.22 28.18
N GLN A 624 -11.68 -57.56 28.05
CA GLN A 624 -12.28 -58.45 29.05
C GLN A 624 -13.73 -58.07 29.46
N GLY A 625 -14.53 -57.63 28.48
CA GLY A 625 -15.94 -57.23 28.70
C GLY A 625 -16.12 -55.82 29.26
N THR A 626 -15.04 -55.06 29.46
CA THR A 626 -15.09 -53.65 29.87
C THR A 626 -14.63 -52.76 28.72
N THR A 627 -15.42 -51.75 28.37
CA THR A 627 -15.00 -50.71 27.42
C THR A 627 -13.89 -49.87 28.05
N VAL A 628 -12.81 -49.63 27.31
CA VAL A 628 -11.69 -48.77 27.67
C VAL A 628 -11.47 -47.78 26.53
N ASP A 629 -11.40 -46.50 26.84
CA ASP A 629 -11.02 -45.44 25.90
C ASP A 629 -9.63 -44.94 26.28
N PRO A 630 -8.58 -45.40 25.57
CA PRO A 630 -7.22 -45.06 25.94
C PRO A 630 -6.91 -43.57 25.82
N ALA A 631 -7.51 -42.85 24.86
CA ALA A 631 -7.28 -41.42 24.71
C ALA A 631 -7.90 -40.64 25.88
N ALA A 632 -9.09 -41.04 26.33
CA ALA A 632 -9.78 -40.38 27.44
C ALA A 632 -9.07 -40.62 28.78
N ASP A 633 -8.66 -41.87 29.03
CA ASP A 633 -7.91 -42.24 30.23
C ASP A 633 -6.56 -41.50 30.31
N ILE A 634 -5.79 -41.44 29.20
CA ILE A 634 -4.51 -40.72 29.15
C ILE A 634 -4.71 -39.22 29.39
N ALA A 635 -5.75 -38.62 28.78
CA ALA A 635 -6.07 -37.21 28.99
C ALA A 635 -6.44 -36.93 30.46
N ALA A 636 -7.20 -37.81 31.10
CA ALA A 636 -7.56 -37.70 32.51
C ALA A 636 -6.33 -37.75 33.43
N TRP A 637 -5.39 -38.66 33.16
CA TRP A 637 -4.14 -38.73 33.92
C TRP A 637 -3.27 -37.49 33.77
N LEU A 638 -3.05 -37.03 32.53
CA LEU A 638 -2.23 -35.84 32.25
C LEU A 638 -2.78 -34.54 32.88
N LEU A 639 -4.07 -34.52 33.21
CA LEU A 639 -4.75 -33.38 33.83
C LEU A 639 -5.10 -33.61 35.32
N ALA A 640 -4.75 -34.76 35.90
CA ALA A 640 -5.18 -35.17 37.24
C ALA A 640 -4.72 -34.21 38.36
N LYS A 641 -3.64 -33.45 38.13
CA LYS A 641 -3.11 -32.44 39.07
C LYS A 641 -3.92 -31.13 39.11
N GLY A 642 -4.94 -30.99 38.26
CA GLY A 642 -5.80 -29.82 38.18
C GLY A 642 -5.22 -28.70 37.31
N ALA A 643 -6.09 -27.81 36.83
CA ALA A 643 -5.66 -26.63 36.09
C ALA A 643 -5.08 -25.58 37.05
N GLU A 644 -4.03 -24.89 36.62
CA GLU A 644 -3.48 -23.75 37.36
C GLU A 644 -4.18 -22.46 36.90
N GLU A 645 -4.59 -21.63 37.85
CA GLU A 645 -5.16 -20.31 37.55
C GLU A 645 -4.04 -19.30 37.27
N TYR A 646 -4.06 -18.75 36.06
CA TYR A 646 -3.12 -17.69 35.66
C TYR A 646 -3.81 -16.34 35.79
N PRO A 647 -3.31 -15.43 36.64
CA PRO A 647 -3.92 -14.11 36.78
C PRO A 647 -3.75 -13.33 35.48
N GLU A 648 -4.85 -12.76 34.99
CA GLU A 648 -4.81 -11.84 33.85
C GLU A 648 -4.13 -10.53 34.22
N THR A 649 -3.31 -10.02 33.32
CA THR A 649 -2.59 -8.76 33.48
C THR A 649 -3.59 -7.62 33.44
N LYS A 650 -3.91 -7.08 34.63
CA LYS A 650 -4.67 -5.84 34.72
C LYS A 650 -3.77 -4.68 34.30
N LEU A 651 -4.12 -4.01 33.21
CA LEU A 651 -3.47 -2.77 32.79
C LEU A 651 -3.85 -1.67 33.79
N SER A 652 -2.94 -1.38 34.72
CA SER A 652 -3.04 -0.24 35.64
C SER A 652 -3.03 1.08 34.90
N VAL A 653 -3.52 2.14 35.55
CA VAL A 653 -3.36 3.49 35.02
C VAL A 653 -1.89 3.91 34.99
N PHE A 654 -1.57 4.81 34.08
CA PHE A 654 -0.23 5.37 33.96
C PHE A 654 -0.26 6.88 33.78
N LEU A 655 0.84 7.53 34.13
CA LEU A 655 1.08 8.94 33.78
C LEU A 655 1.52 9.07 32.31
N GLY A 656 2.34 8.12 31.82
CA GLY A 656 2.94 8.16 30.48
C GLY A 656 4.08 9.16 30.33
N ALA A 657 4.77 9.44 31.44
CA ALA A 657 6.04 10.14 31.49
C ALA A 657 7.10 9.16 32.03
N ASP A 658 8.24 9.07 31.36
CA ASP A 658 9.42 8.36 31.86
C ASP A 658 10.15 9.27 32.86
N LEU A 659 10.61 8.67 33.96
CA LEU A 659 11.11 9.39 35.12
C LEU A 659 12.59 9.06 35.37
N ASP A 660 13.39 10.09 35.61
CA ASP A 660 14.82 9.96 35.87
C ASP A 660 15.06 9.28 37.24
N LYS A 661 15.42 8.00 37.20
CA LYS A 661 15.73 7.19 38.39
C LYS A 661 17.01 7.62 39.12
N ARG A 662 17.82 8.48 38.51
CA ARG A 662 19.08 8.99 39.06
C ARG A 662 18.97 10.45 39.48
N PHE A 663 17.78 11.04 39.42
CA PHE A 663 17.58 12.40 39.88
C PHE A 663 17.93 12.51 41.37
N SER A 664 18.88 13.39 41.68
CA SER A 664 19.47 13.52 43.02
C SER A 664 19.24 14.91 43.58
N ALA A 665 19.46 15.07 44.88
CA ALA A 665 19.47 16.39 45.52
C ALA A 665 20.51 17.34 44.89
N GLU A 666 21.61 16.82 44.34
CA GLU A 666 22.60 17.62 43.61
C GLU A 666 22.06 18.09 42.24
N SER A 667 21.34 17.23 41.52
CA SER A 667 20.61 17.60 40.29
C SER A 667 19.57 18.69 40.58
N ALA A 668 18.84 18.57 41.69
CA ALA A 668 17.87 19.57 42.15
C ALA A 668 18.54 20.91 42.53
N ARG A 669 19.73 20.88 43.17
CA ARG A 669 20.54 22.08 43.47
C ARG A 669 20.95 22.82 42.21
N ARG A 670 21.41 22.09 41.17
CA ARG A 670 21.81 22.68 39.88
C ARG A 670 20.64 23.37 39.18
N LEU A 671 19.42 22.86 39.35
CA LEU A 671 18.18 23.45 38.83
C LEU A 671 17.58 24.54 39.73
N LYS A 672 18.23 24.88 40.86
CA LYS A 672 17.80 25.90 41.84
C LYS A 672 16.39 25.65 42.40
N LEU A 673 16.02 24.39 42.59
CA LEU A 673 14.74 24.03 43.22
C LEU A 673 14.73 24.44 44.70
N ALA A 674 13.69 25.12 45.17
CA ALA A 674 13.62 25.67 46.53
C ALA A 674 13.76 24.59 47.63
N GLU A 675 13.25 23.39 47.37
CA GLU A 675 13.19 22.30 48.35
C GLU A 675 14.15 21.14 48.03
N LEU A 676 15.01 21.29 47.01
CA LEU A 676 15.99 20.28 46.57
C LEU A 676 15.41 18.87 46.33
N ARG A 677 14.12 18.78 46.02
CA ARG A 677 13.37 17.55 45.78
C ARG A 677 12.63 17.62 44.44
N GLY A 678 12.17 16.47 43.98
CA GLY A 678 11.40 16.33 42.75
C GLY A 678 11.88 15.16 41.90
N VAL A 679 11.17 14.88 40.82
CA VAL A 679 11.55 13.84 39.85
C VAL A 679 11.48 14.40 38.45
N ARG A 680 12.62 14.36 37.74
CA ARG A 680 12.72 14.85 36.37
C ARG A 680 12.09 13.89 35.37
N VAL A 681 11.34 14.43 34.42
CA VAL A 681 10.77 13.73 33.28
C VAL A 681 11.83 13.61 32.18
N THR A 682 12.14 12.40 31.75
CA THR A 682 13.12 12.12 30.69
C THR A 682 12.48 12.03 29.32
N ALA A 683 11.26 11.50 29.26
CA ALA A 683 10.49 11.38 28.03
C ALA A 683 9.00 11.41 28.32
N VAL A 684 8.19 11.81 27.34
CA VAL A 684 6.73 11.80 27.43
C VAL A 684 6.16 11.00 26.27
N VAL A 685 5.34 10.00 26.60
CA VAL A 685 4.66 9.16 25.61
C VAL A 685 3.57 10.01 24.92
N PRO A 686 3.54 10.11 23.58
CA PRO A 686 2.53 10.92 22.87
C PRO A 686 1.09 10.56 23.24
N GLN A 687 0.15 11.51 23.32
CA GLN A 687 -1.26 11.27 23.68
C GLN A 687 -1.52 10.58 25.04
N SER A 688 -0.48 10.38 25.86
CA SER A 688 -0.62 9.91 27.24
C SER A 688 -1.33 10.95 28.13
N PRO A 689 -1.75 10.57 29.35
CA PRO A 689 -2.20 11.53 30.36
C PRO A 689 -1.22 12.69 30.56
N ALA A 690 0.08 12.42 30.67
CA ALA A 690 1.13 13.43 30.78
C ALA A 690 1.15 14.38 29.58
N ALA A 691 1.10 13.85 28.34
CA ALA A 691 1.08 14.68 27.14
C ALA A 691 -0.19 15.55 27.01
N ARG A 692 -1.29 15.15 27.66
CA ARG A 692 -2.58 15.84 27.62
C ARG A 692 -2.88 16.64 28.89
N ALA A 693 -1.89 16.81 29.77
CA ALA A 693 -2.07 17.59 30.99
C ALA A 693 -2.49 19.02 30.64
N THR A 694 -3.50 19.52 31.33
CA THR A 694 -4.02 20.88 31.15
C THR A 694 -3.48 21.80 32.24
N ALA A 695 -3.17 23.05 31.91
CA ALA A 695 -2.73 24.01 32.93
C ALA A 695 -3.90 24.35 33.87
N VAL A 696 -3.66 24.31 35.18
CA VAL A 696 -4.64 24.70 36.22
C VAL A 696 -4.50 26.18 36.56
N THR A 697 -3.27 26.67 36.61
CA THR A 697 -2.98 28.10 36.75
C THR A 697 -2.77 28.70 35.37
N ALA A 698 -3.55 29.73 35.02
CA ALA A 698 -3.18 30.62 33.92
C ALA A 698 -1.80 31.21 34.20
N PHE A 699 -0.96 31.29 33.16
CA PHE A 699 0.23 32.14 33.17
C PHE A 699 -0.18 33.49 33.76
N SER A 700 0.57 33.99 34.74
CA SER A 700 0.63 35.44 34.84
C SER A 700 1.06 35.91 33.46
N ASN A 701 0.17 36.55 32.71
CA ASN A 701 0.51 37.27 31.49
C ASN A 701 1.41 38.49 31.80
N GLU A 702 2.29 38.42 32.80
CA GLU A 702 3.44 39.31 32.87
C GLU A 702 4.49 38.80 31.91
N ILE A 703 4.36 39.31 30.69
CA ILE A 703 5.41 39.42 29.70
C ILE A 703 6.58 40.15 30.36
N ILE A 704 7.61 39.42 30.82
CA ILE A 704 8.92 40.04 31.03
C ILE A 704 9.60 40.08 29.65
N ARG A 705 9.49 41.24 28.99
CA ARG A 705 10.28 41.54 27.79
C ARG A 705 11.76 41.51 28.14
N LYS A 706 12.52 40.65 27.47
CA LYS A 706 13.97 40.80 27.35
C LYS A 706 14.41 40.53 25.90
N GLY A 707 14.36 41.56 25.06
CA GLY A 707 14.97 41.56 23.73
C GLY A 707 14.05 41.24 22.55
N LYS A 708 14.56 41.51 21.34
CA LYS A 708 13.95 41.17 20.04
C LYS A 708 14.17 39.68 19.80
N ASP A 709 13.08 38.98 19.48
CA ASP A 709 13.00 37.54 19.14
C ASP A 709 13.03 36.59 20.34
N ASP A 710 11.83 36.31 20.90
CA ASP A 710 11.37 34.95 21.23
C ASP A 710 9.99 34.98 21.93
N LEU A 711 8.98 34.37 21.29
CA LEU A 711 7.64 34.18 21.84
C LEU A 711 7.58 32.79 22.51
N VAL A 712 7.70 32.71 23.84
CA VAL A 712 7.55 31.43 24.56
C VAL A 712 6.05 31.10 24.68
N VAL A 713 5.52 30.35 23.71
CA VAL A 713 4.19 29.73 23.80
C VAL A 713 4.32 28.47 24.64
N ASP A 714 3.61 28.39 25.75
CA ASP A 714 3.70 27.19 26.58
C ASP A 714 3.12 25.98 25.85
N LYS A 715 3.88 24.89 25.89
CA LYS A 715 3.48 23.63 25.26
C LYS A 715 2.49 22.92 26.19
N PRO A 716 1.31 22.52 25.70
CA PRO A 716 0.36 21.76 26.50
C PRO A 716 0.98 20.43 26.94
N GLY A 717 0.57 19.92 28.11
CA GLY A 717 1.11 18.69 28.67
C GLY A 717 2.45 18.86 29.41
N LEU A 718 2.90 17.77 30.03
CA LEU A 718 4.26 17.62 30.52
C LEU A 718 5.23 17.55 29.34
N GLN A 719 6.43 18.06 29.56
CA GLN A 719 7.55 18.09 28.61
C GLN A 719 8.75 17.33 29.18
N PRO A 720 9.66 16.84 28.33
CA PRO A 720 10.99 16.45 28.76
C PRO A 720 11.66 17.57 29.57
N ASP A 721 12.42 17.19 30.59
CA ASP A 721 13.08 18.06 31.58
C ASP A 721 12.17 18.79 32.58
N ASP A 722 10.85 18.62 32.52
CA ASP A 722 9.97 19.02 33.63
C ASP A 722 10.35 18.26 34.91
N VAL A 723 10.32 18.92 36.07
CA VAL A 723 10.52 18.26 37.36
C VAL A 723 9.20 18.24 38.13
N ILE A 724 8.65 17.06 38.39
CA ILE A 724 7.44 16.91 39.21
C ILE A 724 7.84 17.13 40.68
N LEU A 725 7.24 18.13 41.32
CA LEU A 725 7.52 18.53 42.71
C LEU A 725 6.48 17.99 43.69
N THR A 726 5.19 18.00 43.31
CA THR A 726 4.09 17.53 44.16
C THR A 726 3.04 16.76 43.32
N TRP A 727 2.26 15.93 44.01
CA TRP A 727 1.10 15.21 43.49
C TRP A 727 -0.06 15.44 44.44
N ASN A 728 -1.11 16.14 44.01
CA ASN A 728 -2.23 16.58 44.84
C ASN A 728 -1.78 17.36 46.09
N GLY A 729 -0.68 18.12 45.98
CA GLY A 729 -0.08 18.85 47.11
C GLY A 729 0.93 18.03 47.93
N ASP A 730 0.95 16.70 47.79
CA ASP A 730 1.91 15.85 48.50
C ASP A 730 3.28 15.85 47.79
N PRO A 731 4.39 16.09 48.50
CA PRO A 731 5.73 16.11 47.92
C PRO A 731 6.10 14.84 47.15
N VAL A 732 6.79 15.00 46.03
CA VAL A 732 7.40 13.91 45.25
C VAL A 732 8.91 14.04 45.39
N SER A 733 9.58 13.01 45.91
CA SER A 733 11.03 13.01 46.14
C SER A 733 11.75 11.90 45.37
N ALA A 734 11.04 10.83 44.99
CA ALA A 734 11.57 9.74 44.20
C ALA A 734 10.55 9.23 43.17
N PRO A 735 10.98 8.61 42.05
CA PRO A 735 10.07 8.02 41.08
C PRO A 735 9.11 6.97 41.69
N ALA A 736 9.56 6.28 42.74
CA ALA A 736 8.76 5.31 43.49
C ALA A 736 7.50 5.94 44.11
N ASP A 737 7.55 7.21 44.50
CA ASP A 737 6.39 7.92 45.05
C ASP A 737 5.29 8.05 43.98
N VAL A 738 5.69 8.33 42.74
CA VAL A 738 4.76 8.42 41.60
C VAL A 738 4.21 7.04 41.24
N GLU A 739 5.05 6.01 41.22
CA GLU A 739 4.63 4.63 40.94
C GLU A 739 3.63 4.12 42.00
N GLN A 740 3.86 4.38 43.28
CA GLN A 740 2.95 4.00 44.37
C GLN A 740 1.59 4.71 44.26
N ARG A 741 1.60 6.01 43.93
CA ARG A 741 0.37 6.80 43.74
C ARG A 741 -0.44 6.33 42.53
N LEU A 742 0.23 5.93 41.45
CA LEU A 742 -0.41 5.31 40.29
C LEU A 742 -1.04 3.95 40.61
N ALA A 743 -0.38 3.12 41.41
CA ALA A 743 -0.88 1.80 41.80
C ALA A 743 -2.20 1.85 42.58
N GLY A 744 -2.44 2.92 43.35
CA GLY A 744 -3.70 3.15 44.08
C GLY A 744 -4.78 3.89 43.28
N SER A 745 -4.51 4.28 42.03
CA SER A 745 -5.41 5.11 41.22
C SER A 745 -6.24 4.29 40.22
N THR A 746 -7.39 4.83 39.82
CA THR A 746 -8.26 4.23 38.81
C THR A 746 -8.31 5.07 37.53
N GLU A 747 -8.82 4.50 36.44
CA GLU A 747 -9.01 5.25 35.20
C GLU A 747 -9.97 6.42 35.40
N GLY A 748 -9.62 7.60 34.89
CA GLY A 748 -10.39 8.84 35.08
C GLY A 748 -10.07 9.60 36.37
N THR A 749 -9.17 9.11 37.23
CA THR A 749 -8.69 9.87 38.39
C THR A 749 -7.98 11.14 37.90
N GLU A 750 -8.47 12.29 38.35
CA GLU A 750 -7.84 13.60 38.12
C GLU A 750 -6.76 13.86 39.17
N VAL A 751 -5.59 14.30 38.72
CA VAL A 751 -4.43 14.57 39.56
C VAL A 751 -3.91 15.97 39.27
N GLU A 752 -3.65 16.76 40.31
CA GLU A 752 -2.94 18.03 40.19
C GLU A 752 -1.45 17.82 40.48
N LEU A 753 -0.57 18.17 39.54
CA LEU A 753 0.87 18.12 39.70
C LEU A 753 1.43 19.55 39.77
N SER A 754 2.23 19.85 40.80
CA SER A 754 3.18 20.96 40.69
C SER A 754 4.41 20.49 39.92
N ILE A 755 4.77 21.19 38.86
CA ILE A 755 5.95 20.92 38.04
C ILE A 755 6.85 22.14 37.99
N TRP A 756 8.16 21.93 37.94
CA TRP A 756 9.15 22.96 37.62
C TRP A 756 9.50 22.89 36.14
N ARG A 757 9.32 24.00 35.41
CA ARG A 757 9.73 24.14 34.01
C ARG A 757 10.44 25.46 33.81
N GLU A 758 11.69 25.39 33.33
CA GLU A 758 12.49 26.57 32.93
C GLU A 758 12.58 27.67 34.01
N GLY A 759 12.71 27.28 35.28
CA GLY A 759 12.89 28.24 36.38
C GLY A 759 11.60 28.71 37.06
N VAL A 760 10.43 28.17 36.68
CA VAL A 760 9.13 28.55 37.22
C VAL A 760 8.34 27.30 37.62
N GLU A 761 7.70 27.35 38.80
CA GLU A 761 6.75 26.34 39.24
C GLU A 761 5.38 26.55 38.60
N ARG A 762 4.77 25.48 38.10
CA ARG A 762 3.49 25.47 37.38
C ARG A 762 2.59 24.37 37.93
N ARG A 763 1.28 24.56 37.84
CA ARG A 763 0.32 23.52 38.20
C ARG A 763 -0.41 23.00 36.98
N VAL A 764 -0.37 21.69 36.80
CA VAL A 764 -1.02 20.99 35.70
C VAL A 764 -1.97 19.93 36.23
N ARG A 765 -3.09 19.74 35.55
CA ARG A 765 -4.08 18.71 35.85
C ARG A 765 -3.94 17.58 34.85
N VAL A 766 -3.90 16.36 35.36
CA VAL A 766 -3.71 15.15 34.59
C VAL A 766 -4.89 14.22 34.84
N SER A 767 -5.58 13.85 33.78
CA SER A 767 -6.61 12.81 33.80
C SER A 767 -5.97 11.45 33.51
N LEU A 768 -5.77 10.64 34.55
CA LEU A 768 -5.13 9.33 34.43
C LEU A 768 -5.96 8.39 33.56
N ALA A 769 -5.27 7.60 32.72
CA ALA A 769 -5.90 6.65 31.82
C ALA A 769 -5.11 5.34 31.82
N LYS A 770 -5.70 4.28 31.27
CA LYS A 770 -4.93 3.06 31.01
C LYS A 770 -4.02 3.26 29.78
N PRO A 771 -2.85 2.61 29.74
CA PRO A 771 -1.97 2.59 28.57
C PRO A 771 -2.69 2.21 27.26
N ILE A 772 -3.60 1.24 27.29
CA ILE A 772 -4.39 0.85 26.12
C ILE A 772 -5.34 1.95 25.64
N THR A 773 -5.93 2.72 26.55
CA THR A 773 -6.78 3.89 26.23
C THR A 773 -5.95 4.99 25.57
N ALA A 774 -4.71 5.20 26.02
CA ALA A 774 -3.78 6.13 25.39
C ALA A 774 -3.32 5.64 24.01
N LEU A 775 -3.00 4.36 23.84
CA LEU A 775 -2.66 3.76 22.54
C LEU A 775 -3.84 3.75 21.56
N ALA A 776 -5.05 3.48 22.05
CA ALA A 776 -6.28 3.65 21.28
C ALA A 776 -6.46 5.13 20.92
N ARG A 777 -6.12 6.09 21.77
CA ARG A 777 -6.12 7.50 21.35
C ARG A 777 -5.02 7.82 20.33
N MET A 778 -3.84 7.21 20.41
CA MET A 778 -2.79 7.39 19.40
C MET A 778 -3.21 6.82 18.03
N ASN A 779 -3.85 5.64 18.02
CA ASN A 779 -4.06 4.83 16.81
C ASN A 779 -5.51 4.83 16.30
N LEU A 780 -6.48 5.00 17.20
CA LEU A 780 -7.92 4.94 16.99
C LEU A 780 -8.65 6.24 17.35
N ALA A 781 -8.00 7.36 17.72
CA ALA A 781 -8.78 8.58 18.00
C ALA A 781 -9.42 9.12 16.70
N LYS A 782 -10.62 8.60 16.54
CA LYS A 782 -11.82 9.07 15.90
C LYS A 782 -12.96 8.51 16.74
N VAL A 783 -13.59 9.38 17.48
CA VAL A 783 -15.02 9.58 17.27
C VAL A 783 -15.20 11.06 16.96
#